data_AF-A0A0D3DV06-F1
#
_entry.id   AF-A0A0D3DV06-F1
#
_cell.length_a   1.000
_cell.length_b   1.000
_cell.length_c   1.000
_cell.angle_alpha   90.00
_cell.angle_beta   90.00
_cell.angle_gamma   90.00
#
_symmetry.space_group_name_H-M   'P 1'
#
loop_
_entity.id
_entity.type
_entity.pdbx_description
1 polymer ?
#
loop_
_entity_poly.entity_id
_entity_poly.type
_entity_poly.pdbx_seq_one_letter_code
_entity_poly.pdbx_strand_id
1 'polypeptide(L)'
;MREMASIPKEPEQVMKLRDGSVLGKKTILKSDHFPGCQNKRMTPQIDGAPNYRQADSLRVHGVAIPTAVGIRNVLRHIGAHKDGKQVQVLWISLREEPVVYINGRPFVLRDVEKPYTNLEYTGINRVRVEQMEARLKEDILMEASRYGNKILVTDELPDGQMVDQWEPVSTDSLKTLLEFYEELQAEGYLVDYERVPVTDEKSPKETDFDALIKKISQADINTEIIFNCQMGRGRTTTGMVIATLVYFKRTGASDHGFPRNNSFGRIFKAGENITINLPNSEEAIRRGEYAVVRSLIRVLEGGVEGKRQVDKVIDKCASMQNLREAIATYRSSILRQPDEKKREAALSFFVEYLERYYFLICFAVYLHSEGGYLQSGSLGHVSFSDWMRARPELYSILRRLLRRDPMGALGYAAMKPSLTKIAESTDGRPHEMSVVAALRSGEVLGSQTVLKSDHSPGCQILSLPERVEGAPNFREVPGFPVYGVANPTIDGIRSVIERVGSSRGGRPVFWHNMREEPVIYINGKPFVLREVERPYKNMLEYTGIDRDRVEGMEARLKEDILREARRYDGAIMVIHETKDGQIFDLWEHVDADSVQTPLEVYKSLEADGFPIKYARVPITDGKAPKSSDFDTLTSNIACASKDTAFVFNCQMGRGRTTTGTVIACLVKLRINYGRPIKVLYDVLTHEIVDEDSSSGGEETGSNTAETRPRISERRTEDQQGRTFGMDDILLLWKITRLFDNGVESREALDAVIDRCSALQNIREAVLQYRKVFNQQHVEPRVRSAALKRGAEYLERYFRLIAFAAYLGSETLDDFFVKGGSKVTFKNWLHQRPEVQAMKWSIRLRPGRFFTIPEELRAQHESQHGDAVMESIVNERSGSVLGKGSILKMYFFPGQRTSSRVQITGAPHVYKVDRYPVYSMATPTISGAKKMLAYLGTKLKEGGGDSAARVVVTDLREEAVVYINGTPFVLRELSKPVDTLKHVGITGAVVESIETRLKEDILSEVRETGGRMLLHREEYSPASNESRVIGYWENIQPENVKTPAEVYAALKDESYNISYRRIPLTRERDALASDVDAIQYCKDDAAGGYLFISHTGFGGASYAMAITCLVLQPGQKLTATPNTDSSTLDEEDESPCRACDEETLSMGDYRDILSLIRVLSHGPQSKADVDGIIQQCAGAGHLKEDICYYTKELNKLPNTKDEDRSYIMDMGVKALRRYFYLITFRSYLYCTSPKEMKFLDWMRSRPELGHLCHNLRIDK
;
A
#
# COMPACT_ATOMS: atom_id res chain seq x y z
N MET A 1 58.31 28.40 10.09
CA MET A 1 57.07 29.05 10.56
C MET A 1 56.06 28.97 9.44
N ARG A 2 55.06 28.09 9.56
CA ARG A 2 53.93 28.00 8.61
C ARG A 2 52.87 29.00 9.08
N GLU A 3 52.37 29.82 8.16
CA GLU A 3 51.27 30.75 8.41
C GLU A 3 50.08 30.01 9.03
N MET A 4 49.66 30.45 10.22
CA MET A 4 48.39 30.06 10.80
C MET A 4 47.27 30.63 9.93
N ALA A 5 46.48 29.76 9.31
CA ALA A 5 45.26 30.16 8.64
C ALA A 5 44.38 30.94 9.62
N SER A 6 44.09 32.20 9.28
CA SER A 6 43.10 33.04 9.95
C SER A 6 41.79 32.27 10.10
N ILE A 7 41.34 32.04 11.33
CA ILE A 7 40.01 31.49 11.62
C ILE A 7 38.98 32.36 10.86
N PRO A 8 38.14 31.81 9.97
CA PRO A 8 37.08 32.60 9.33
C PRO A 8 36.22 33.24 10.40
N LYS A 9 36.03 34.57 10.32
CA LYS A 9 35.38 35.33 11.39
C LYS A 9 33.87 35.08 11.51
N GLU A 10 33.24 34.54 10.46
CA GLU A 10 31.78 34.36 10.43
C GLU A 10 31.37 32.87 10.51
N PRO A 11 30.62 32.45 11.55
CA PRO A 11 30.07 31.10 11.72
C PRO A 11 29.36 30.55 10.47
N GLU A 12 28.67 31.42 9.72
CA GLU A 12 27.96 31.05 8.48
C GLU A 12 28.91 30.51 7.40
N GLN A 13 30.13 31.04 7.30
CA GLN A 13 31.11 30.58 6.32
C GLN A 13 31.59 29.17 6.67
N VAL A 14 31.82 28.90 7.96
CA VAL A 14 32.20 27.55 8.43
C VAL A 14 31.09 26.55 8.09
N MET A 15 29.83 26.89 8.38
CA MET A 15 28.67 26.02 8.09
C MET A 15 28.48 25.75 6.58
N LYS A 16 28.79 26.73 5.72
CA LYS A 16 28.75 26.58 4.24
C LYS A 16 29.88 25.71 3.70
N LEU A 17 31.05 25.74 4.33
CA LEU A 17 32.25 24.99 3.92
C LEU A 17 32.30 23.56 4.47
N ARG A 18 31.32 23.13 5.28
CA ARG A 18 31.23 21.75 5.78
C ARG A 18 31.13 20.73 4.66
N ASP A 19 32.08 19.81 4.64
CA ASP A 19 32.23 18.75 3.63
C ASP A 19 32.27 17.34 4.25
N GLY A 20 31.93 17.22 5.53
CA GLY A 20 31.86 15.95 6.25
C GLY A 20 30.77 15.02 5.70
N SER A 21 30.93 13.72 5.97
CA SER A 21 30.03 12.68 5.47
C SER A 21 28.64 12.69 6.15
N VAL A 22 28.63 13.02 7.43
CA VAL A 22 27.46 13.22 8.30
C VAL A 22 27.35 14.70 8.68
N LEU A 23 28.46 15.32 9.12
CA LEU A 23 28.58 16.76 9.38
C LEU A 23 28.80 17.53 8.07
N GLY A 24 27.80 17.51 7.20
CA GLY A 24 27.84 18.15 5.88
C GLY A 24 27.25 19.56 5.87
N LYS A 25 27.14 20.13 4.66
CA LYS A 25 26.44 21.40 4.42
C LYS A 25 25.03 21.43 5.04
N LYS A 26 24.58 22.64 5.39
CA LYS A 26 23.27 22.91 6.02
C LYS A 26 23.04 22.15 7.33
N THR A 27 24.11 21.79 8.05
CA THR A 27 24.00 21.15 9.37
C THR A 27 24.75 21.88 10.46
N ILE A 28 24.27 21.74 11.69
CA ILE A 28 24.89 22.25 12.91
C ILE A 28 25.03 21.14 13.97
N LEU A 29 26.01 21.29 14.86
CA LEU A 29 26.14 20.48 16.06
C LEU A 29 25.56 21.24 17.24
N LYS A 30 24.33 20.91 17.60
CA LYS A 30 23.61 21.58 18.68
C LYS A 30 23.87 20.87 20.01
N SER A 31 24.09 21.60 21.10
CA SER A 31 24.07 21.00 22.44
C SER A 31 22.70 20.39 22.71
N ASP A 32 22.72 19.09 23.01
CA ASP A 32 21.52 18.33 23.25
C ASP A 32 21.08 18.43 24.73
N HIS A 33 21.99 18.84 25.61
CA HIS A 33 21.69 19.27 26.97
C HIS A 33 21.51 20.79 27.01
N PHE A 34 20.26 21.25 27.09
CA PHE A 34 19.86 22.68 27.03
C PHE A 34 18.90 23.03 28.17
N PRO A 35 18.75 24.30 28.57
CA PRO A 35 17.93 24.68 29.74
C PRO A 35 16.50 24.13 29.72
N GLY A 36 15.86 24.10 28.55
CA GLY A 36 14.52 23.56 28.36
C GLY A 36 14.39 22.03 28.54
N CYS A 37 15.50 21.29 28.66
CA CYS A 37 15.46 19.84 28.87
C CYS A 37 15.13 19.45 30.32
N GLN A 38 15.18 20.38 31.28
CA GLN A 38 14.99 20.11 32.71
C GLN A 38 13.62 20.59 33.22
N ASN A 39 12.81 19.67 33.73
CA ASN A 39 11.60 19.95 34.49
C ASN A 39 11.92 20.03 35.98
N LYS A 40 12.01 21.26 36.51
CA LYS A 40 12.38 21.55 37.90
C LYS A 40 11.41 20.98 38.95
N ARG A 41 10.22 20.52 38.54
CA ARG A 41 9.22 19.92 39.44
C ARG A 41 9.48 18.43 39.72
N MET A 42 10.37 17.80 38.96
CA MET A 42 10.71 16.38 39.12
C MET A 42 11.66 16.17 40.30
N THR A 43 11.41 15.11 41.07
CA THR A 43 12.29 14.64 42.14
C THR A 43 12.51 13.13 42.02
N PRO A 44 13.71 12.60 42.31
CA PRO A 44 14.91 13.33 42.76
C PRO A 44 15.59 14.11 41.62
N GLN A 45 16.29 15.20 41.96
CA GLN A 45 17.14 15.93 41.02
C GLN A 45 18.56 15.39 41.10
N ILE A 46 19.05 14.82 39.99
CA ILE A 46 20.41 14.31 39.88
C ILE A 46 21.19 15.28 38.99
N ASP A 47 22.31 15.79 39.51
CA ASP A 47 23.14 16.74 38.79
C ASP A 47 23.63 16.16 37.46
N GLY A 48 23.50 16.94 36.38
CA GLY A 48 23.80 16.53 35.02
C GLY A 48 22.86 15.48 34.39
N ALA A 49 21.80 15.04 35.09
CA ALA A 49 20.85 14.02 34.64
C ALA A 49 19.39 14.53 34.72
N PRO A 50 18.94 15.32 33.74
CA PRO A 50 17.63 15.96 33.77
C PRO A 50 16.48 14.94 33.72
N ASN A 51 15.37 15.27 34.38
CA ASN A 51 14.11 14.49 34.38
C ASN A 51 14.23 13.03 34.81
N TYR A 52 15.26 12.69 35.61
CA TYR A 52 15.39 11.37 36.22
C TYR A 52 14.16 11.05 37.08
N ARG A 53 13.66 9.82 36.97
CA ARG A 53 12.49 9.31 37.73
C ARG A 53 12.40 7.80 37.71
N GLN A 54 11.64 7.27 38.65
CA GLN A 54 11.29 5.84 38.77
C GLN A 54 9.77 5.64 38.64
N ALA A 55 9.35 4.55 38.01
CA ALA A 55 7.93 4.20 37.87
C ALA A 55 7.35 3.58 39.16
N ASP A 56 6.72 4.37 40.02
CA ASP A 56 5.93 3.93 41.19
C ASP A 56 6.58 2.76 41.99
N SER A 57 7.86 2.93 42.34
CA SER A 57 8.72 1.96 43.06
C SER A 57 9.10 0.66 42.32
N LEU A 58 8.85 0.59 41.00
CA LEU A 58 9.32 -0.51 40.14
C LEU A 58 10.76 -0.30 39.68
N ARG A 59 11.41 -1.35 39.19
CA ARG A 59 12.81 -1.33 38.71
C ARG A 59 12.99 -0.69 37.32
N VAL A 60 12.14 0.28 37.00
CA VAL A 60 12.05 0.93 35.70
C VAL A 60 12.19 2.44 35.88
N HIS A 61 13.19 3.00 35.22
CA HIS A 61 13.60 4.40 35.35
C HIS A 61 13.57 5.11 34.00
N GLY A 62 13.42 6.42 34.04
CA GLY A 62 13.47 7.28 32.87
C GLY A 62 14.28 8.53 33.14
N VAL A 63 15.07 8.96 32.15
CA VAL A 63 15.90 10.18 32.22
C VAL A 63 15.89 10.89 30.86
N ALA A 64 16.07 12.21 30.85
CA ALA A 64 16.41 12.96 29.65
C ALA A 64 17.87 12.74 29.26
N ILE A 65 18.34 13.33 28.16
CA ILE A 65 19.75 13.18 27.76
C ILE A 65 20.67 13.69 28.88
N PRO A 66 21.49 12.82 29.49
CA PRO A 66 22.38 13.22 30.57
C PRO A 66 23.76 13.62 30.04
N THR A 67 24.48 14.41 30.82
CA THR A 67 25.93 14.60 30.65
C THR A 67 26.69 13.36 31.08
N ALA A 68 27.97 13.24 30.71
CA ALA A 68 28.83 12.13 31.15
C ALA A 68 28.94 12.04 32.68
N VAL A 69 28.95 13.18 33.37
CA VAL A 69 28.91 13.25 34.85
C VAL A 69 27.54 12.79 35.36
N GLY A 70 26.46 13.23 34.70
CA GLY A 70 25.09 12.82 35.00
C GLY A 70 24.87 11.32 34.94
N ILE A 71 25.41 10.63 33.93
CA ILE A 71 25.30 9.16 33.82
C ILE A 71 25.96 8.50 35.03
N ARG A 72 27.18 8.90 35.38
CA ARG A 72 27.89 8.39 36.57
C ARG A 72 27.12 8.67 37.86
N ASN A 73 26.51 9.84 37.98
CA ASN A 73 25.67 10.21 39.13
C ASN A 73 24.43 9.32 39.24
N VAL A 74 23.74 9.02 38.13
CA VAL A 74 22.58 8.11 38.08
C VAL A 74 22.99 6.68 38.48
N LEU A 75 24.09 6.16 37.91
CA LEU A 75 24.58 4.83 38.24
C LEU A 75 25.01 4.72 39.72
N ARG A 76 25.61 5.78 40.28
CA ARG A 76 25.91 5.87 41.71
C ARG A 76 24.65 5.89 42.58
N HIS A 77 23.64 6.67 42.17
CA HIS A 77 22.35 6.76 42.86
C HIS A 77 21.63 5.41 42.94
N ILE A 78 21.64 4.64 41.84
CA ILE A 78 21.04 3.30 41.78
C ILE A 78 21.88 2.24 42.51
N GLY A 79 23.19 2.49 42.66
CA GLY A 79 24.12 1.58 43.35
C GLY A 79 24.83 0.59 42.41
N ALA A 80 25.02 0.96 41.15
CA ALA A 80 25.66 0.15 40.10
C ALA A 80 27.19 0.34 39.99
N HIS A 81 27.80 1.07 40.93
CA HIS A 81 29.25 1.30 40.97
C HIS A 81 29.96 0.24 41.84
N LYS A 82 31.29 0.10 41.67
CA LYS A 82 32.13 -0.91 42.36
C LYS A 82 31.94 -0.96 43.88
N ASP A 83 31.86 0.20 44.52
CA ASP A 83 31.72 0.30 45.99
C ASP A 83 30.25 0.34 46.46
N GLY A 84 29.31 0.18 45.52
CA GLY A 84 27.88 0.28 45.75
C GLY A 84 27.23 -1.05 46.08
N LYS A 85 25.90 -1.10 45.90
CA LYS A 85 25.07 -2.28 46.11
C LYS A 85 25.25 -3.38 45.05
N GLN A 86 26.18 -3.20 44.09
CA GLN A 86 26.42 -4.12 42.97
C GLN A 86 25.15 -4.42 42.17
N VAL A 87 24.34 -3.38 41.92
CA VAL A 87 23.09 -3.50 41.15
C VAL A 87 23.38 -3.52 39.66
N GLN A 88 22.87 -4.52 38.95
CA GLN A 88 22.95 -4.60 37.48
C GLN A 88 21.98 -3.59 36.85
N VAL A 89 22.45 -2.83 35.87
CA VAL A 89 21.66 -1.83 35.14
C VAL A 89 21.65 -2.16 33.65
N LEU A 90 20.46 -2.13 33.03
CA LEU A 90 20.30 -2.12 31.58
C LEU A 90 19.89 -0.72 31.13
N TRP A 91 20.80 -0.02 30.45
CA TRP A 91 20.57 1.32 29.91
C TRP A 91 20.14 1.24 28.45
N ILE A 92 18.92 1.69 28.15
CA ILE A 92 18.34 1.66 26.81
C ILE A 92 18.13 3.08 26.27
N SER A 93 18.89 3.44 25.23
CA SER A 93 18.68 4.68 24.48
C SER A 93 17.64 4.47 23.38
N LEU A 94 16.56 5.28 23.41
CA LEU A 94 15.49 5.24 22.41
C LEU A 94 15.70 6.23 21.25
N ARG A 95 16.91 6.79 21.12
CA ARG A 95 17.21 7.84 20.15
C ARG A 95 17.59 7.30 18.78
N GLU A 96 16.96 7.82 17.74
CA GLU A 96 17.37 7.59 16.34
C GLU A 96 18.37 8.63 15.83
N GLU A 97 18.50 9.76 16.51
CA GLU A 97 19.41 10.83 16.13
C GLU A 97 20.86 10.46 16.53
N PRO A 98 21.88 10.67 15.68
CA PRO A 98 23.27 10.44 16.07
C PRO A 98 23.71 11.45 17.14
N VAL A 99 24.33 10.95 18.22
CA VAL A 99 24.77 11.75 19.37
C VAL A 99 26.24 11.45 19.66
N VAL A 100 26.99 12.48 19.98
CA VAL A 100 28.39 12.39 20.42
C VAL A 100 28.60 13.19 21.68
N TYR A 101 29.55 12.78 22.53
CA TYR A 101 29.98 13.53 23.70
C TYR A 101 31.28 14.28 23.38
N ILE A 102 31.28 15.59 23.58
CA ILE A 102 32.48 16.45 23.49
C ILE A 102 32.70 17.03 24.90
N ASN A 103 33.87 16.81 25.49
CA ASN A 103 34.19 17.25 26.85
C ASN A 103 33.13 16.82 27.89
N GLY A 104 32.53 15.64 27.70
CA GLY A 104 31.48 15.11 28.57
C GLY A 104 30.08 15.75 28.40
N ARG A 105 29.90 16.68 27.44
CA ARG A 105 28.60 17.26 27.06
C ARG A 105 28.04 16.58 25.80
N PRO A 106 26.73 16.26 25.75
CA PRO A 106 26.14 15.62 24.58
C PRO A 106 25.78 16.65 23.49
N PHE A 107 26.13 16.34 22.24
CA PHE A 107 25.82 17.11 21.04
C PHE A 107 25.09 16.25 20.00
N VAL A 108 24.18 16.87 19.25
CA VAL A 108 23.35 16.22 18.23
C VAL A 108 23.38 17.00 16.93
N LEU A 109 23.27 16.30 15.80
CA LEU A 109 23.17 16.91 14.48
C LEU A 109 21.78 17.53 14.23
N ARG A 110 21.73 18.75 13.68
CA ARG A 110 20.50 19.45 13.29
C ARG A 110 20.62 20.07 11.91
N ASP A 111 19.48 20.33 11.29
CA ASP A 111 19.39 21.17 10.09
C ASP A 111 19.50 22.65 10.48
N VAL A 112 20.31 23.41 9.77
CA VAL A 112 20.52 24.84 10.04
C VAL A 112 19.24 25.67 9.87
N GLU A 113 18.37 25.29 8.94
CA GLU A 113 17.10 25.99 8.67
C GLU A 113 16.02 25.62 9.70
N LYS A 114 16.19 24.49 10.40
CA LYS A 114 15.25 23.96 11.39
C LYS A 114 15.97 23.44 12.65
N PRO A 115 16.69 24.30 13.39
CA PRO A 115 17.59 23.89 14.47
C PRO A 115 16.85 23.26 15.68
N TYR A 116 15.56 23.54 15.83
CA TYR A 116 14.71 22.98 16.89
C TYR A 116 14.06 21.63 16.53
N THR A 117 14.13 21.19 15.27
CA THR A 117 13.45 19.95 14.81
C THR A 117 14.46 18.80 14.71
N ASN A 118 14.05 17.58 15.12
CA ASN A 118 14.89 16.38 14.99
C ASN A 118 15.04 16.00 13.51
N LEU A 119 16.23 15.51 13.14
CA LEU A 119 16.40 14.82 11.86
C LEU A 119 15.75 13.44 11.96
N GLU A 120 14.80 13.14 11.08
CA GLU A 120 14.02 11.90 11.13
C GLU A 120 14.57 10.84 10.17
N TYR A 121 14.88 9.67 10.70
CA TYR A 121 15.35 8.51 9.94
C TYR A 121 14.46 7.29 10.22
N THR A 122 13.15 7.47 10.09
CA THR A 122 12.16 6.51 10.56
C THR A 122 12.43 5.08 10.10
N GLY A 123 12.59 4.17 11.08
CA GLY A 123 12.88 2.75 10.87
C GLY A 123 14.37 2.38 10.89
N ILE A 124 15.29 3.34 11.07
CA ILE A 124 16.71 3.06 11.18
C ILE A 124 16.99 2.09 12.34
N ASN A 125 18.02 1.23 12.21
CA ASN A 125 18.37 0.27 13.26
C ASN A 125 19.62 0.72 14.02
N ARG A 126 19.89 0.07 15.14
CA ARG A 126 21.05 0.31 16.01
C ARG A 126 22.36 0.43 15.24
N VAL A 127 22.72 -0.61 14.49
CA VAL A 127 24.02 -0.71 13.80
C VAL A 127 24.28 0.50 12.89
N ARG A 128 23.25 0.97 12.19
CA ARG A 128 23.39 2.10 11.26
C ARG A 128 23.50 3.44 11.98
N VAL A 129 22.76 3.63 13.08
CA VAL A 129 22.90 4.84 13.90
C VAL A 129 24.32 4.91 14.50
N GLU A 130 24.82 3.80 15.03
CA GLU A 130 26.18 3.73 15.61
C GLU A 130 27.26 3.97 14.52
N GLN A 131 27.08 3.45 13.30
CA GLN A 131 27.95 3.76 12.16
C GLN A 131 27.90 5.24 11.74
N MET A 132 26.74 5.89 11.86
CA MET A 132 26.63 7.33 11.65
C MET A 132 27.34 8.12 12.75
N GLU A 133 27.30 7.67 14.01
CA GLU A 133 28.01 8.30 15.12
C GLU A 133 29.53 8.17 14.97
N ALA A 134 30.03 7.01 14.54
CA ALA A 134 31.45 6.82 14.25
C ALA A 134 31.95 7.76 13.14
N ARG A 135 31.21 7.87 12.03
CA ARG A 135 31.56 8.81 10.94
C ARG A 135 31.41 10.27 11.35
N LEU A 136 30.41 10.59 12.18
CA LEU A 136 30.25 11.94 12.73
C LEU A 136 31.45 12.31 13.61
N LYS A 137 31.95 11.38 14.42
CA LYS A 137 33.19 11.57 15.20
C LYS A 137 34.39 11.83 14.29
N GLU A 138 34.56 11.08 13.21
CA GLU A 138 35.62 11.32 12.22
C GLU A 138 35.49 12.71 11.56
N ASP A 139 34.29 13.09 11.14
CA ASP A 139 34.03 14.41 10.53
C ASP A 139 34.39 15.55 11.49
N ILE A 140 34.03 15.43 12.78
CA ILE A 140 34.35 16.43 13.81
C ILE A 140 35.86 16.56 13.98
N LEU A 141 36.60 15.46 14.04
CA LEU A 141 38.07 15.50 14.17
C LEU A 141 38.73 16.13 12.93
N MET A 142 38.22 15.81 11.74
CA MET A 142 38.70 16.40 10.49
C MET A 142 38.44 17.91 10.44
N GLU A 143 37.22 18.36 10.74
CA GLU A 143 36.88 19.79 10.81
C GLU A 143 37.71 20.50 11.89
N ALA A 144 37.82 19.91 13.08
CA ALA A 144 38.59 20.48 14.18
C ALA A 144 40.08 20.66 13.83
N SER A 145 40.68 19.73 13.09
CA SER A 145 42.08 19.84 12.63
C SER A 145 42.31 21.05 11.72
N ARG A 146 41.28 21.50 10.97
CA ARG A 146 41.34 22.68 10.09
C ARG A 146 41.25 23.99 10.88
N TYR A 147 40.63 23.96 12.06
CA TYR A 147 40.35 25.14 12.89
C TYR A 147 41.08 25.11 14.25
N GLY A 148 42.30 24.54 14.28
CA GLY A 148 43.16 24.58 15.45
C GLY A 148 42.66 23.75 16.64
N ASN A 149 42.15 22.54 16.36
CA ASN A 149 41.55 21.60 17.32
C ASN A 149 40.30 22.18 18.02
N LYS A 150 39.51 22.96 17.30
CA LYS A 150 38.22 23.48 17.77
C LYS A 150 37.13 23.19 16.76
N ILE A 151 35.94 22.87 17.25
CA ILE A 151 34.75 22.64 16.44
C ILE A 151 33.70 23.71 16.73
N LEU A 152 32.98 24.14 15.70
CA LEU A 152 31.86 25.08 15.88
C LEU A 152 30.61 24.31 16.32
N VAL A 153 30.14 24.60 17.52
CA VAL A 153 28.90 24.06 18.11
C VAL A 153 27.91 25.19 18.39
N THR A 154 26.63 24.84 18.46
CA THR A 154 25.53 25.78 18.72
C THR A 154 24.86 25.43 20.05
N ASP A 155 24.83 26.38 20.98
CA ASP A 155 24.09 26.27 22.23
C ASP A 155 22.74 26.98 22.16
N GLU A 156 21.79 26.51 22.95
CA GLU A 156 20.48 27.15 23.13
C GLU A 156 20.44 27.80 24.50
N LEU A 157 20.30 29.12 24.53
CA LEU A 157 20.18 29.91 25.74
C LEU A 157 18.79 29.75 26.39
N PRO A 158 18.61 30.15 27.67
CA PRO A 158 17.32 30.04 28.35
C PRO A 158 16.15 30.80 27.71
N ASP A 159 16.44 31.83 26.91
CA ASP A 159 15.47 32.59 26.12
C ASP A 159 15.15 31.94 24.76
N GLY A 160 15.78 30.80 24.46
CA GLY A 160 15.66 30.07 23.21
C GLY A 160 16.59 30.55 22.11
N GLN A 161 17.44 31.57 22.33
CA GLN A 161 18.36 32.04 21.32
C GLN A 161 19.46 31.00 21.04
N MET A 162 19.76 30.79 19.75
CA MET A 162 20.88 29.95 19.31
C MET A 162 22.17 30.78 19.27
N VAL A 163 23.23 30.25 19.88
CA VAL A 163 24.54 30.91 19.95
C VAL A 163 25.62 29.94 19.52
N ASP A 164 26.39 30.34 18.51
CA ASP A 164 27.52 29.56 18.03
C ASP A 164 28.77 29.84 18.88
N GLN A 165 29.50 28.79 19.21
CA GLN A 165 30.73 28.85 20.00
C GLN A 165 31.76 27.82 19.52
N TRP A 166 33.03 28.15 19.73
CA TRP A 166 34.14 27.26 19.43
C TRP A 166 34.48 26.37 20.62
N GLU A 167 34.22 25.08 20.49
CA GLU A 167 34.49 24.08 21.53
C GLU A 167 35.84 23.38 21.24
N PRO A 168 36.77 23.29 22.20
CA PRO A 168 38.02 22.55 22.02
C PRO A 168 37.76 21.05 21.92
N VAL A 169 38.40 20.38 20.95
CA VAL A 169 38.24 18.94 20.70
C VAL A 169 39.60 18.25 20.56
N SER A 170 39.74 17.15 21.27
CA SER A 170 40.79 16.14 21.16
C SER A 170 40.19 14.74 20.99
N THR A 171 40.99 13.78 20.54
CA THR A 171 40.57 12.39 20.37
C THR A 171 40.02 11.77 21.66
N ASP A 172 40.58 12.11 22.83
CA ASP A 172 40.13 11.59 24.12
C ASP A 172 38.86 12.27 24.64
N SER A 173 38.66 13.55 24.29
CA SER A 173 37.49 14.32 24.71
C SER A 173 36.22 14.03 23.90
N LEU A 174 36.35 13.42 22.71
CA LEU A 174 35.27 13.13 21.79
C LEU A 174 34.95 11.63 21.79
N LYS A 175 33.76 11.27 22.26
CA LYS A 175 33.31 9.87 22.38
C LYS A 175 31.94 9.69 21.76
N THR A 176 31.75 8.57 21.06
CA THR A 176 30.41 8.08 20.69
C THR A 176 29.69 7.54 21.94
N LEU A 177 28.38 7.29 21.86
CA LEU A 177 27.66 6.72 23.00
C LEU A 177 28.19 5.34 23.37
N LEU A 178 28.43 4.48 22.37
CA LEU A 178 28.91 3.12 22.61
C LEU A 178 30.27 3.13 23.32
N GLU A 179 31.24 3.90 22.79
CA GLU A 179 32.57 4.04 23.42
C GLU A 179 32.48 4.54 24.87
N PHE A 180 31.54 5.46 25.16
CA PHE A 180 31.36 5.97 26.51
C PHE A 180 30.82 4.92 27.48
N TYR A 181 29.86 4.08 27.07
CA TYR A 181 29.37 3.00 27.93
C TYR A 181 30.38 1.86 28.09
N GLU A 182 31.17 1.55 27.06
CA GLU A 182 32.30 0.61 27.16
C GLU A 182 33.36 1.10 28.15
N GLU A 183 33.65 2.41 28.15
CA GLU A 183 34.52 3.03 29.15
C GLU A 183 33.95 2.88 30.58
N LEU A 184 32.64 3.12 30.77
CA LEU A 184 32.00 2.93 32.08
C LEU A 184 32.08 1.46 32.56
N GLN A 185 31.94 0.51 31.65
CA GLN A 185 32.12 -0.92 31.95
C GLN A 185 33.57 -1.23 32.33
N ALA A 186 34.56 -0.60 31.68
CA ALA A 186 35.97 -0.74 32.04
C ALA A 186 36.31 -0.06 33.39
N GLU A 187 35.68 1.08 33.70
CA GLU A 187 35.67 1.70 35.04
C GLU A 187 35.01 0.78 36.10
N GLY A 188 34.29 -0.26 35.63
CA GLY A 188 33.58 -1.33 36.35
C GLY A 188 32.29 -0.90 37.03
N TYR A 189 31.56 0.00 36.37
CA TYR A 189 30.12 0.10 36.56
C TYR A 189 29.42 -1.13 35.97
N LEU A 190 28.41 -1.65 36.67
CA LEU A 190 27.58 -2.76 36.22
C LEU A 190 26.44 -2.24 35.33
N VAL A 191 26.80 -1.77 34.13
CA VAL A 191 25.85 -1.21 33.16
C VAL A 191 25.99 -1.91 31.82
N ASP A 192 24.89 -2.47 31.32
CA ASP A 192 24.76 -2.95 29.95
C ASP A 192 24.07 -1.87 29.10
N TYR A 193 24.63 -1.57 27.92
CA TYR A 193 24.08 -0.57 27.02
C TYR A 193 23.38 -1.21 25.81
N GLU A 194 22.18 -0.73 25.52
CA GLU A 194 21.41 -1.07 24.32
C GLU A 194 20.86 0.19 23.65
N ARG A 195 20.72 0.14 22.32
CA ARG A 195 20.08 1.19 21.55
C ARG A 195 18.93 0.66 20.71
N VAL A 196 17.74 1.24 20.88
CA VAL A 196 16.54 0.93 20.09
C VAL A 196 16.04 2.23 19.46
N PRO A 197 16.46 2.57 18.23
CA PRO A 197 16.09 3.82 17.58
C PRO A 197 14.59 3.97 17.35
N VAL A 198 13.93 4.87 18.07
CA VAL A 198 12.51 5.20 17.88
C VAL A 198 12.38 6.64 17.40
N THR A 199 11.59 6.85 16.34
CA THR A 199 11.31 8.20 15.82
C THR A 199 10.61 9.05 16.85
N ASP A 200 11.07 10.30 16.98
CA ASP A 200 10.51 11.25 17.94
C ASP A 200 9.04 11.55 17.64
N GLU A 201 8.25 11.69 18.70
CA GLU A 201 6.80 11.98 18.67
C GLU A 201 5.90 10.96 17.92
N LYS A 202 6.46 9.98 17.20
CA LYS A 202 5.72 8.88 16.53
C LYS A 202 5.49 7.69 17.45
N SER A 203 4.58 6.79 17.08
CA SER A 203 4.46 5.48 17.74
C SER A 203 5.66 4.59 17.41
N PRO A 204 6.22 3.82 18.39
CA PRO A 204 7.16 2.74 18.08
C PRO A 204 6.59 1.78 17.05
N LYS A 205 7.44 1.28 16.16
CA LYS A 205 7.10 0.22 15.19
C LYS A 205 7.06 -1.13 15.89
N GLU A 206 6.37 -2.09 15.28
CA GLU A 206 6.21 -3.43 15.83
C GLU A 206 7.56 -4.11 16.10
N THR A 207 8.55 -3.90 15.22
CA THR A 207 9.92 -4.39 15.39
C THR A 207 10.66 -3.77 16.58
N ASP A 208 10.27 -2.56 17.00
CA ASP A 208 10.87 -1.90 18.17
C ASP A 208 10.39 -2.59 19.46
N PHE A 209 9.12 -3.01 19.50
CA PHE A 209 8.60 -3.85 20.59
C PHE A 209 9.33 -5.19 20.66
N ASP A 210 9.57 -5.84 19.51
CA ASP A 210 10.31 -7.11 19.44
C ASP A 210 11.74 -6.96 19.96
N ALA A 211 12.44 -5.88 19.58
CA ALA A 211 13.79 -5.58 20.05
C ALA A 211 13.82 -5.34 21.57
N LEU A 212 12.87 -4.55 22.09
CA LEU A 212 12.75 -4.28 23.53
C LEU A 212 12.44 -5.55 24.32
N ILE A 213 11.47 -6.36 23.86
CA ILE A 213 11.17 -7.66 24.45
C ILE A 213 12.43 -8.52 24.54
N LYS A 214 13.14 -8.67 23.41
CA LYS A 214 14.30 -9.55 23.34
C LYS A 214 15.34 -9.14 24.37
N LYS A 215 15.60 -7.84 24.51
CA LYS A 215 16.63 -7.38 25.42
C LYS A 215 16.21 -7.36 26.89
N ILE A 216 14.97 -6.96 27.18
CA ILE A 216 14.42 -6.96 28.54
C ILE A 216 14.24 -8.39 29.07
N SER A 217 13.88 -9.36 28.22
CA SER A 217 13.72 -10.77 28.62
C SER A 217 15.04 -11.47 28.91
N GLN A 218 16.13 -11.06 28.25
CA GLN A 218 17.49 -11.56 28.52
C GLN A 218 18.06 -11.04 29.85
N ALA A 219 17.63 -9.87 30.31
CA ALA A 219 18.06 -9.32 31.60
C ALA A 219 17.50 -10.13 32.77
N ASP A 220 18.23 -10.17 33.90
CA ASP A 220 17.71 -10.76 35.13
C ASP A 220 16.50 -9.96 35.65
N ILE A 221 15.61 -10.62 36.40
CA ILE A 221 14.44 -9.94 36.97
C ILE A 221 14.82 -8.86 38.00
N ASN A 222 16.04 -8.94 38.55
CA ASN A 222 16.58 -7.96 39.48
C ASN A 222 17.31 -6.78 38.82
N THR A 223 17.53 -6.82 37.51
CA THR A 223 18.20 -5.74 36.78
C THR A 223 17.33 -4.47 36.75
N GLU A 224 17.94 -3.32 37.04
CA GLU A 224 17.29 -2.01 36.92
C GLU A 224 17.33 -1.54 35.47
N ILE A 225 16.19 -1.17 34.89
CA ILE A 225 16.09 -0.78 33.48
C ILE A 225 15.93 0.73 33.38
N ILE A 226 16.83 1.40 32.65
CA ILE A 226 16.81 2.85 32.47
C ILE A 226 16.55 3.17 31.00
N PHE A 227 15.57 4.05 30.74
CA PHE A 227 15.30 4.57 29.41
C PHE A 227 15.71 6.03 29.27
N ASN A 228 16.35 6.39 28.16
CA ASN A 228 16.57 7.79 27.82
C ASN A 228 16.19 8.14 26.38
N CYS A 229 15.78 9.39 26.20
CA CYS A 229 15.59 10.06 24.92
C CYS A 229 16.05 11.52 25.06
N GLN A 230 15.83 12.39 24.08
CA GLN A 230 16.24 13.80 24.17
C GLN A 230 15.72 14.48 25.46
N MET A 231 14.40 14.62 25.60
CA MET A 231 13.78 15.31 26.75
C MET A 231 13.36 14.39 27.90
N GLY A 232 13.56 13.07 27.76
CA GLY A 232 13.05 12.10 28.73
C GLY A 232 11.52 12.03 28.78
N ARG A 233 10.82 12.52 27.75
CA ARG A 233 9.36 12.72 27.72
C ARG A 233 8.64 11.59 26.97
N GLY A 234 8.34 11.75 25.67
CA GLY A 234 7.47 10.84 24.92
C GLY A 234 8.05 9.43 24.75
N ARG A 235 9.22 9.33 24.09
CA ARG A 235 9.91 8.04 23.84
C ARG A 235 10.24 7.31 25.15
N THR A 236 10.92 7.99 26.08
CA THR A 236 11.27 7.43 27.40
C THR A 236 10.06 6.87 28.15
N THR A 237 8.97 7.65 28.27
CA THR A 237 7.78 7.18 28.99
C THR A 237 7.16 5.95 28.32
N THR A 238 7.20 5.90 26.98
CA THR A 238 6.72 4.74 26.22
C THR A 238 7.55 3.49 26.50
N GLY A 239 8.89 3.61 26.50
CA GLY A 239 9.80 2.53 26.90
C GLY A 239 9.55 2.04 28.33
N MET A 240 9.35 2.98 29.27
CA MET A 240 9.02 2.64 30.66
C MET A 240 7.69 1.86 30.77
N VAL A 241 6.65 2.25 30.02
CA VAL A 241 5.38 1.52 29.98
C VAL A 241 5.56 0.10 29.42
N ILE A 242 6.30 -0.05 28.31
CA ILE A 242 6.59 -1.35 27.70
C ILE A 242 7.34 -2.25 28.67
N ALA A 243 8.42 -1.76 29.29
CA ALA A 243 9.20 -2.54 30.25
C ALA A 243 8.38 -2.93 31.49
N THR A 244 7.50 -2.04 31.96
CA THR A 244 6.63 -2.33 33.10
C THR A 244 5.60 -3.42 32.76
N LEU A 245 5.03 -3.42 31.55
CA LEU A 245 4.13 -4.48 31.08
C LEU A 245 4.86 -5.83 31.03
N VAL A 246 6.07 -5.87 30.46
CA VAL A 246 6.90 -7.08 30.40
C VAL A 246 7.26 -7.56 31.82
N TYR A 247 7.64 -6.64 32.71
CA TYR A 247 7.98 -6.95 34.11
C TYR A 247 6.79 -7.60 34.86
N PHE A 248 5.57 -7.08 34.70
CA PHE A 248 4.38 -7.69 35.31
C PHE A 248 4.07 -9.09 34.78
N LYS A 249 4.36 -9.36 33.50
CA LYS A 249 4.20 -10.69 32.94
C LYS A 249 5.26 -11.68 33.48
N ARG A 250 6.52 -11.24 33.62
CA ARG A 250 7.63 -12.07 34.14
C ARG A 250 7.49 -12.42 35.62
N THR A 251 6.97 -11.49 36.43
CA THR A 251 6.80 -11.69 37.88
C THR A 251 5.56 -12.49 38.25
N GLY A 252 4.69 -12.85 37.29
CA GLY A 252 3.38 -13.45 37.58
C GLY A 252 2.43 -12.51 38.33
N ALA A 253 2.82 -11.26 38.56
CA ALA A 253 1.99 -10.25 39.20
C ALA A 253 0.74 -9.90 38.36
N SER A 254 0.74 -10.26 37.07
CA SER A 254 -0.44 -10.27 36.20
C SER A 254 -1.55 -11.19 36.72
N ASP A 255 -1.22 -12.32 37.34
CA ASP A 255 -2.17 -13.40 37.64
C ASP A 255 -2.67 -13.36 39.10
N HIS A 256 -1.93 -12.70 40.00
CA HIS A 256 -2.29 -12.54 41.41
C HIS A 256 -2.60 -11.08 41.82
N GLY A 257 -2.13 -10.08 41.05
CA GLY A 257 -2.32 -8.64 41.33
C GLY A 257 -3.43 -7.97 40.52
N PHE A 258 -4.05 -8.69 39.59
CA PHE A 258 -5.18 -8.22 38.77
C PHE A 258 -6.31 -9.26 38.86
N PRO A 259 -7.02 -9.35 40.00
CA PRO A 259 -8.17 -10.24 40.10
C PRO A 259 -9.13 -9.95 38.93
N ARG A 260 -9.72 -11.03 38.38
CA ARG A 260 -10.82 -11.02 37.41
C ARG A 260 -12.10 -10.31 37.92
N ASN A 261 -12.00 -9.57 39.03
CA ASN A 261 -13.09 -8.89 39.71
C ASN A 261 -13.21 -7.42 39.29
N ASN A 262 -14.46 -6.95 39.29
CA ASN A 262 -15.00 -5.64 38.91
C ASN A 262 -14.49 -4.43 39.72
N SER A 263 -13.22 -4.36 40.10
CA SER A 263 -12.67 -3.16 40.75
C SER A 263 -12.05 -2.24 39.69
N PHE A 264 -12.82 -1.22 39.30
CA PHE A 264 -12.32 0.01 38.72
C PHE A 264 -11.14 0.53 39.55
N GLY A 265 -10.10 1.08 38.90
CA GLY A 265 -9.07 1.84 39.58
C GLY A 265 -9.73 2.88 40.49
N ARG A 266 -9.28 2.97 41.76
CA ARG A 266 -9.81 3.84 42.82
C ARG A 266 -10.36 5.16 42.28
N ILE A 267 -11.69 5.26 42.19
CA ILE A 267 -12.42 6.52 42.13
C ILE A 267 -12.79 6.86 43.58
N PHE A 268 -12.58 8.11 43.96
CA PHE A 268 -12.98 8.67 45.25
C PHE A 268 -14.41 8.24 45.62
N LYS A 269 -14.59 7.83 46.89
CA LYS A 269 -15.92 7.74 47.50
C LYS A 269 -16.52 9.13 47.59
N ALA A 270 -17.58 9.39 46.83
CA ALA A 270 -18.70 10.28 47.15
C ALA A 270 -19.84 9.82 46.23
N GLY A 271 -20.84 9.12 46.76
CA GLY A 271 -22.08 9.76 47.21
C GLY A 271 -23.06 9.77 46.03
N GLU A 272 -24.12 8.96 46.15
CA GLU A 272 -25.35 8.92 45.34
C GLU A 272 -25.51 10.07 44.33
N ASN A 273 -25.29 9.77 43.04
CA ASN A 273 -25.87 10.39 41.84
C ASN A 273 -25.20 9.76 40.61
N ILE A 274 -25.88 8.82 39.92
CA ILE A 274 -25.38 8.27 38.66
C ILE A 274 -25.54 9.34 37.58
N THR A 275 -24.52 10.17 37.38
CA THR A 275 -24.39 10.96 36.15
C THR A 275 -24.18 9.99 35.00
N ILE A 276 -25.20 9.85 34.14
CA ILE A 276 -25.11 9.10 32.89
C ILE A 276 -24.01 9.76 32.04
N ASN A 277 -22.84 9.13 31.97
CA ASN A 277 -21.71 9.67 31.22
C ASN A 277 -22.02 9.61 29.72
N LEU A 278 -22.38 10.76 29.14
CA LEU A 278 -22.65 10.87 27.71
C LEU A 278 -21.43 10.47 26.85
N PRO A 279 -21.67 9.87 25.67
CA PRO A 279 -20.67 9.76 24.60
C PRO A 279 -20.02 11.12 24.35
N ASN A 280 -18.68 11.19 24.38
CA ASN A 280 -17.89 12.42 24.20
C ASN A 280 -17.88 13.41 25.38
N SER A 281 -18.26 12.99 26.60
CA SER A 281 -17.92 13.76 27.79
C SER A 281 -16.39 13.93 27.93
N GLU A 282 -15.95 15.07 28.49
CA GLU A 282 -14.54 15.31 28.85
C GLU A 282 -13.97 14.21 29.76
N GLU A 283 -14.82 13.49 30.50
CA GLU A 283 -14.43 12.34 31.31
C GLU A 283 -14.17 11.08 30.47
N ALA A 284 -15.05 10.74 29.52
CA ALA A 284 -14.84 9.61 28.61
C ALA A 284 -13.57 9.79 27.75
N ILE A 285 -13.30 11.02 27.33
CA ILE A 285 -12.06 11.38 26.61
C ILE A 285 -10.83 11.15 27.49
N ARG A 286 -10.86 11.58 28.76
CA ARG A 286 -9.77 11.32 29.72
C ARG A 286 -9.56 9.83 30.02
N ARG A 287 -10.61 9.03 29.92
CA ARG A 287 -10.55 7.55 30.01
C ARG A 287 -10.02 6.88 28.73
N GLY A 288 -9.74 7.65 27.67
CA GLY A 288 -9.22 7.15 26.41
C GLY A 288 -10.26 6.43 25.54
N GLU A 289 -11.55 6.72 25.71
CA GLU A 289 -12.66 6.03 25.03
C GLU A 289 -12.91 6.56 23.60
N TYR A 290 -11.85 6.68 22.81
CA TYR A 290 -11.94 7.09 21.40
C TYR A 290 -12.57 5.99 20.55
N ALA A 291 -13.26 6.37 19.45
CA ALA A 291 -13.91 5.41 18.56
C ALA A 291 -12.96 4.30 18.08
N VAL A 292 -11.73 4.66 17.70
CA VAL A 292 -10.69 3.69 17.30
C VAL A 292 -10.31 2.70 18.41
N VAL A 293 -10.29 3.15 19.68
CA VAL A 293 -9.98 2.30 20.84
C VAL A 293 -11.16 1.40 21.19
N ARG A 294 -12.40 1.93 21.12
CA ARG A 294 -13.62 1.15 21.33
C ARG A 294 -13.80 0.05 20.28
N SER A 295 -13.43 0.33 19.03
CA SER A 295 -13.37 -0.69 17.97
C SER A 295 -12.28 -1.74 18.23
N LEU A 296 -11.10 -1.30 18.67
CA LEU A 296 -9.99 -2.21 19.01
C LEU A 296 -10.40 -3.23 20.07
N ILE A 297 -10.84 -2.76 21.25
CA ILE A 297 -11.09 -3.65 22.40
C ILE A 297 -12.22 -4.65 22.16
N ARG A 298 -13.10 -4.36 21.19
CA ARG A 298 -14.21 -5.24 20.81
C ARG A 298 -13.75 -6.39 19.92
N VAL A 299 -12.97 -6.06 18.89
CA VAL A 299 -12.41 -7.02 17.95
C VAL A 299 -11.33 -7.87 18.61
N LEU A 300 -10.56 -7.28 19.52
CA LEU A 300 -9.47 -7.95 20.21
C LEU A 300 -9.96 -8.77 21.41
N GLU A 301 -9.77 -10.08 21.37
CA GLU A 301 -10.01 -10.97 22.51
C GLU A 301 -9.11 -10.58 23.71
N GLY A 302 -9.71 -10.35 24.89
CA GLY A 302 -9.00 -9.78 26.04
C GLY A 302 -8.64 -8.29 25.91
N GLY A 303 -9.22 -7.58 24.93
CA GLY A 303 -8.93 -6.18 24.67
C GLY A 303 -9.30 -5.23 25.82
N VAL A 304 -10.39 -5.51 26.54
CA VAL A 304 -10.84 -4.70 27.70
C VAL A 304 -9.83 -4.81 28.85
N GLU A 305 -9.38 -6.03 29.15
CA GLU A 305 -8.39 -6.32 30.18
C GLU A 305 -7.02 -5.72 29.81
N GLY A 306 -6.62 -5.88 28.55
CA GLY A 306 -5.40 -5.29 28.01
C GLY A 306 -5.41 -3.76 28.15
N LYS A 307 -6.51 -3.09 27.77
CA LYS A 307 -6.67 -1.65 27.97
C LYS A 307 -6.56 -1.25 29.43
N ARG A 308 -7.27 -1.94 30.33
CA ARG A 308 -7.24 -1.67 31.77
C ARG A 308 -5.83 -1.80 32.35
N GLN A 309 -5.07 -2.81 31.91
CA GLN A 309 -3.69 -3.00 32.33
C GLN A 309 -2.80 -1.85 31.84
N VAL A 310 -2.92 -1.48 30.55
CA VAL A 310 -2.17 -0.36 29.95
C VAL A 310 -2.47 0.94 30.66
N ASP A 311 -3.74 1.25 30.95
CA ASP A 311 -4.13 2.48 31.65
C ASP A 311 -3.46 2.60 33.01
N LYS A 312 -3.47 1.51 33.80
CA LYS A 312 -2.81 1.46 35.12
C LYS A 312 -1.29 1.60 35.01
N VAL A 313 -0.67 1.02 33.99
CA VAL A 313 0.78 1.16 33.77
C VAL A 313 1.15 2.57 33.31
N ILE A 314 0.35 3.18 32.43
CA ILE A 314 0.53 4.57 32.02
C ILE A 314 0.48 5.49 33.25
N ASP A 315 -0.45 5.25 34.17
CA ASP A 315 -0.56 6.05 35.40
C ASP A 315 0.67 5.90 36.31
N LYS A 316 1.23 4.69 36.41
CA LYS A 316 2.50 4.46 37.15
C LYS A 316 3.70 5.16 36.51
N CYS A 317 3.67 5.39 35.20
CA CYS A 317 4.74 6.07 34.44
C CYS A 317 4.45 7.55 34.18
N ALA A 318 3.37 8.12 34.75
CA ALA A 318 2.82 9.42 34.37
C ALA A 318 3.60 10.64 34.88
N SER A 319 4.62 10.45 35.73
CA SER A 319 5.32 11.53 36.43
C SER A 319 5.85 12.66 35.53
N MET A 320 6.26 12.35 34.29
CA MET A 320 6.69 13.35 33.31
C MET A 320 5.57 13.73 32.32
N GLN A 321 4.87 12.73 31.79
CA GLN A 321 3.75 12.91 30.88
C GLN A 321 2.84 11.69 30.94
N ASN A 322 1.55 11.90 31.16
CA ASN A 322 0.55 10.86 30.95
C ASN A 322 0.13 10.84 29.47
N LEU A 323 0.20 9.67 28.83
CA LEU A 323 -0.14 9.53 27.41
C LEU A 323 -1.62 9.86 27.15
N ARG A 324 -2.54 9.44 28.02
CA ARG A 324 -3.99 9.67 27.85
C ARG A 324 -4.34 11.15 28.00
N GLU A 325 -3.73 11.83 28.97
CA GLU A 325 -3.91 13.27 29.16
C GLU A 325 -3.31 14.09 28.01
N ALA A 326 -2.18 13.66 27.44
CA ALA A 326 -1.58 14.29 26.28
C ALA A 326 -2.49 14.22 25.05
N ILE A 327 -3.10 13.05 24.78
CA ILE A 327 -4.07 12.90 23.68
C ILE A 327 -5.27 13.84 23.89
N ALA A 328 -5.81 13.90 25.11
CA ALA A 328 -6.90 14.82 25.45
C ALA A 328 -6.50 16.30 25.24
N THR A 329 -5.28 16.67 25.64
CA THR A 329 -4.76 18.04 25.47
C THR A 329 -4.62 18.44 24.00
N TYR A 330 -4.05 17.57 23.15
CA TYR A 330 -3.94 17.83 21.71
C TYR A 330 -5.32 17.98 21.07
N ARG A 331 -6.26 17.11 21.45
CA ARG A 331 -7.67 17.24 21.05
C ARG A 331 -8.21 18.63 21.40
N SER A 332 -8.14 19.07 22.65
CA SER A 332 -8.67 20.37 23.06
C SER A 332 -7.95 21.53 22.36
N SER A 333 -6.65 21.40 22.12
CA SER A 333 -5.87 22.38 21.36
C SER A 333 -6.33 22.50 19.91
N ILE A 334 -6.59 21.39 19.21
CA ILE A 334 -7.05 21.39 17.80
C ILE A 334 -8.35 22.19 17.66
N LEU A 335 -9.24 22.08 18.65
CA LEU A 335 -10.57 22.71 18.64
C LEU A 335 -10.53 24.22 18.86
N ARG A 336 -9.52 24.68 19.59
CA ARG A 336 -9.34 26.09 19.91
C ARG A 336 -8.38 26.79 18.96
N GLN A 337 -7.74 26.07 18.03
CA GLN A 337 -6.69 26.61 17.18
C GLN A 337 -7.27 27.23 15.89
N PRO A 338 -7.23 28.57 15.73
CA PRO A 338 -7.69 29.23 14.51
C PRO A 338 -6.71 29.07 13.34
N ASP A 339 -5.41 28.93 13.61
CA ASP A 339 -4.39 28.80 12.58
C ASP A 339 -4.37 27.39 11.97
N GLU A 340 -4.54 27.30 10.66
CA GLU A 340 -4.69 26.03 9.94
C GLU A 340 -3.42 25.17 9.99
N LYS A 341 -2.23 25.76 9.88
CA LYS A 341 -0.95 25.04 9.91
C LYS A 341 -0.69 24.44 11.30
N LYS A 342 -0.93 25.22 12.36
CA LYS A 342 -0.82 24.76 13.75
C LYS A 342 -1.87 23.69 14.06
N ARG A 343 -3.08 23.82 13.51
CA ARG A 343 -4.14 22.82 13.64
C ARG A 343 -3.75 21.50 12.97
N GLU A 344 -3.20 21.55 11.76
CA GLU A 344 -2.70 20.37 11.04
C GLU A 344 -1.54 19.68 11.79
N ALA A 345 -0.59 20.46 12.31
CA ALA A 345 0.50 19.92 13.14
C ALA A 345 -0.02 19.25 14.42
N ALA A 346 -0.94 19.89 15.14
CA ALA A 346 -1.55 19.33 16.34
C ALA A 346 -2.37 18.06 16.03
N LEU A 347 -3.03 18.01 14.88
CA LEU A 347 -3.75 16.83 14.40
C LEU A 347 -2.79 15.66 14.12
N SER A 348 -1.63 15.96 13.53
CA SER A 348 -0.56 14.97 13.32
C SER A 348 -0.10 14.35 14.65
N PHE A 349 0.18 15.18 15.67
CA PHE A 349 0.56 14.67 17.00
C PHE A 349 -0.57 13.87 17.67
N PHE A 350 -1.81 14.34 17.60
CA PHE A 350 -2.98 13.62 18.12
C PHE A 350 -3.08 12.21 17.53
N VAL A 351 -2.91 12.09 16.21
CA VAL A 351 -2.94 10.80 15.51
C VAL A 351 -1.80 9.89 15.99
N GLU A 352 -0.57 10.37 16.03
CA GLU A 352 0.59 9.54 16.44
C GLU A 352 0.49 9.08 17.91
N TYR A 353 -0.02 9.93 18.81
CA TYR A 353 -0.19 9.57 20.22
C TYR A 353 -1.33 8.58 20.45
N LEU A 354 -2.44 8.74 19.73
CA LEU A 354 -3.56 7.81 19.79
C LEU A 354 -3.20 6.45 19.17
N GLU A 355 -2.40 6.45 18.10
CA GLU A 355 -1.81 5.24 17.53
C GLU A 355 -0.85 4.55 18.50
N ARG A 356 -0.01 5.31 19.22
CA ARG A 356 0.84 4.78 20.28
C ARG A 356 0.04 4.09 21.38
N TYR A 357 -1.05 4.72 21.84
CA TYR A 357 -1.94 4.11 22.83
C TYR A 357 -2.60 2.83 22.30
N TYR A 358 -3.03 2.83 21.04
CA TYR A 358 -3.58 1.66 20.36
C TYR A 358 -2.59 0.48 20.35
N PHE A 359 -1.33 0.71 19.95
CA PHE A 359 -0.31 -0.36 19.92
C PHE A 359 0.03 -0.89 21.31
N LEU A 360 0.04 -0.04 22.34
CA LEU A 360 0.27 -0.49 23.72
C LEU A 360 -0.83 -1.46 24.19
N ILE A 361 -2.09 -1.23 23.81
CA ILE A 361 -3.21 -2.15 24.12
C ILE A 361 -3.02 -3.48 23.39
N CYS A 362 -2.72 -3.45 22.09
CA CYS A 362 -2.38 -4.66 21.33
C CYS A 362 -1.22 -5.43 21.96
N PHE A 363 -0.18 -4.71 22.38
CA PHE A 363 1.00 -5.28 22.99
C PHE A 363 0.71 -5.96 24.33
N ALA A 364 -0.11 -5.34 25.19
CA ALA A 364 -0.54 -5.95 26.45
C ALA A 364 -1.30 -7.26 26.21
N VAL A 365 -2.21 -7.31 25.24
CA VAL A 365 -2.92 -8.55 24.89
C VAL A 365 -1.97 -9.61 24.33
N TYR A 366 -1.04 -9.22 23.45
CA TYR A 366 -0.01 -10.12 22.93
C TYR A 366 0.80 -10.80 24.05
N LEU A 367 1.22 -10.03 25.07
CA LEU A 367 1.93 -10.57 26.24
C LEU A 367 1.08 -11.58 27.04
N HIS A 368 -0.24 -11.48 27.01
CA HIS A 368 -1.13 -12.45 27.66
C HIS A 368 -1.36 -13.69 26.82
N SER A 369 -1.64 -13.53 25.52
CA SER A 369 -2.01 -14.63 24.63
C SER A 369 -0.83 -15.53 24.27
N GLU A 370 0.33 -14.94 24.01
CA GLU A 370 1.50 -15.68 23.51
C GLU A 370 2.69 -15.62 24.49
N GLY A 371 2.70 -14.68 25.45
CA GLY A 371 3.84 -14.41 26.35
C GLY A 371 4.27 -15.51 27.33
N GLY A 372 3.87 -16.77 27.15
CA GLY A 372 4.40 -17.92 27.92
C GLY A 372 5.91 -18.12 27.76
N TYR A 373 6.51 -17.63 26.66
CA TYR A 373 7.98 -17.67 26.48
C TYR A 373 8.74 -16.81 27.50
N LEU A 374 8.12 -15.72 28.01
CA LEU A 374 8.73 -14.87 29.04
C LEU A 374 8.87 -15.60 30.39
N GLN A 375 8.20 -16.75 30.54
CA GLN A 375 8.25 -17.61 31.71
C GLN A 375 9.10 -18.87 31.47
N SER A 376 9.12 -19.42 30.24
CA SER A 376 9.72 -20.74 29.94
C SER A 376 10.95 -20.75 29.01
N GLY A 377 11.34 -19.62 28.38
CA GLY A 377 12.59 -19.51 27.60
C GLY A 377 12.69 -20.31 26.29
N SER A 378 11.58 -20.81 25.73
CA SER A 378 11.57 -21.63 24.51
C SER A 378 11.59 -20.83 23.19
N LEU A 379 12.26 -21.39 22.16
CA LEU A 379 12.59 -20.79 20.85
C LEU A 379 11.47 -20.82 19.79
N GLY A 380 10.30 -21.38 20.08
CA GLY A 380 9.21 -21.58 19.10
C GLY A 380 8.19 -20.44 18.93
N HIS A 381 8.53 -19.19 19.30
CA HIS A 381 7.54 -18.14 19.57
C HIS A 381 7.28 -17.16 18.39
N VAL A 382 6.05 -16.66 18.30
CA VAL A 382 5.61 -15.66 17.30
C VAL A 382 5.96 -14.24 17.77
N SER A 383 6.71 -13.47 16.98
CA SER A 383 7.03 -12.07 17.32
C SER A 383 5.78 -11.19 17.40
N PHE A 384 5.84 -10.04 18.09
CA PHE A 384 4.72 -9.08 18.11
C PHE A 384 4.39 -8.59 16.70
N SER A 385 5.42 -8.36 15.87
CA SER A 385 5.27 -8.02 14.46
C SER A 385 4.49 -9.08 13.67
N ASP A 386 4.82 -10.36 13.85
CA ASP A 386 4.12 -11.47 13.20
C ASP A 386 2.69 -11.65 13.74
N TRP A 387 2.49 -11.49 15.04
CA TRP A 387 1.18 -11.56 15.70
C TRP A 387 0.24 -10.45 15.21
N MET A 388 0.75 -9.23 15.03
CA MET A 388 0.02 -8.12 14.42
C MET A 388 -0.26 -8.40 12.94
N ARG A 389 0.73 -8.91 12.18
CA ARG A 389 0.57 -9.23 10.74
C ARG A 389 -0.49 -10.30 10.48
N ALA A 390 -0.62 -11.26 11.39
CA ALA A 390 -1.68 -12.25 11.37
C ALA A 390 -3.08 -11.67 11.60
N ARG A 391 -3.20 -10.40 12.04
CA ARG A 391 -4.44 -9.70 12.42
C ARG A 391 -4.70 -8.46 11.53
N PRO A 392 -4.97 -8.63 10.22
CA PRO A 392 -5.18 -7.52 9.28
C PRO A 392 -6.32 -6.57 9.66
N GLU A 393 -7.32 -7.05 10.41
CA GLU A 393 -8.43 -6.26 10.95
C GLU A 393 -7.94 -5.11 11.86
N LEU A 394 -6.89 -5.32 12.65
CA LEU A 394 -6.32 -4.29 13.51
C LEU A 394 -5.72 -3.14 12.70
N TYR A 395 -5.01 -3.43 11.61
CA TYR A 395 -4.51 -2.39 10.71
C TYR A 395 -5.65 -1.68 9.95
N SER A 396 -6.74 -2.40 9.66
CA SER A 396 -7.92 -1.81 9.02
C SER A 396 -8.59 -0.78 9.93
N ILE A 397 -8.71 -1.07 11.23
CA ILE A 397 -9.24 -0.14 12.25
C ILE A 397 -8.40 1.15 12.27
N LEU A 398 -7.09 1.05 12.48
CA LEU A 398 -6.17 2.21 12.48
C LEU A 398 -6.28 3.02 11.19
N ARG A 399 -6.22 2.35 10.03
CA ARG A 399 -6.23 3.03 8.74
C ARG A 399 -7.54 3.80 8.50
N ARG A 400 -8.68 3.25 8.93
CA ARG A 400 -10.00 3.84 8.63
C ARG A 400 -10.44 4.87 9.65
N LEU A 401 -10.33 4.52 10.93
CA LEU A 401 -10.89 5.31 12.02
C LEU A 401 -9.91 6.37 12.54
N LEU A 402 -8.61 6.25 12.21
CA LEU A 402 -7.59 7.20 12.65
C LEU A 402 -6.91 7.91 11.46
N ARG A 403 -6.31 7.17 10.52
CA ARG A 403 -5.49 7.79 9.44
C ARG A 403 -6.30 8.41 8.30
N ARG A 404 -7.43 7.79 7.89
CA ARG A 404 -8.28 8.29 6.78
C ARG A 404 -9.31 9.33 7.20
N ASP A 405 -9.71 9.31 8.46
CA ASP A 405 -10.63 10.28 9.04
C ASP A 405 -10.13 10.78 10.41
N PRO A 406 -8.98 11.48 10.46
CA PRO A 406 -8.43 12.00 11.73
C PRO A 406 -9.39 12.96 12.44
N MET A 407 -10.19 13.70 11.66
CA MET A 407 -11.20 14.62 12.20
C MET A 407 -12.39 13.86 12.79
N GLY A 408 -12.83 12.75 12.19
CA GLY A 408 -13.81 11.86 12.80
C GLY A 408 -13.31 11.16 14.07
N ALA A 409 -12.01 10.89 14.17
CA ALA A 409 -11.39 10.34 15.38
C ALA A 409 -11.48 11.29 16.59
N LEU A 410 -11.71 12.59 16.34
CA LEU A 410 -12.05 13.57 17.35
C LEU A 410 -13.51 13.42 17.84
N GLY A 411 -14.26 12.35 17.53
CA GLY A 411 -15.58 12.13 18.13
C GLY A 411 -16.61 13.24 17.88
N TYR A 412 -16.46 14.01 16.80
CA TYR A 412 -17.47 15.00 16.38
C TYR A 412 -18.56 14.31 15.57
N ALA A 413 -19.41 13.55 16.25
CA ALA A 413 -20.75 13.27 15.74
C ALA A 413 -21.69 14.30 16.38
N ALA A 414 -22.30 15.15 15.55
CA ALA A 414 -23.35 16.06 16.01
C ALA A 414 -24.55 15.23 16.49
N MET A 415 -24.67 15.02 17.80
CA MET A 415 -25.94 14.59 18.38
C MET A 415 -26.84 15.82 18.51
N LYS A 416 -28.05 15.74 17.94
CA LYS A 416 -29.20 16.39 18.55
C LYS A 416 -29.68 15.44 19.65
N PRO A 417 -29.53 15.76 20.94
CA PRO A 417 -30.22 15.00 21.97
C PRO A 417 -31.67 15.48 21.98
N SER A 418 -32.61 14.64 21.57
CA SER A 418 -33.99 14.76 22.04
C SER A 418 -34.11 13.92 23.31
N LEU A 419 -33.62 14.45 24.42
CA LEU A 419 -33.90 13.89 25.75
C LEU A 419 -35.23 14.49 26.22
N THR A 420 -36.32 13.76 26.00
CA THR A 420 -37.60 14.06 26.62
C THR A 420 -37.67 13.27 27.92
N LYS A 421 -37.94 13.97 29.02
CA LYS A 421 -38.04 13.50 30.41
C LYS A 421 -38.28 12.00 30.62
N ILE A 422 -37.43 11.43 31.48
CA ILE A 422 -37.57 10.13 32.14
C ILE A 422 -38.96 10.01 32.76
N ALA A 423 -39.77 9.10 32.25
CA ALA A 423 -40.89 8.53 32.99
C ALA A 423 -40.40 7.20 33.58
N GLU A 424 -40.46 7.09 34.90
CA GLU A 424 -40.16 5.83 35.61
C GLU A 424 -41.19 4.77 35.20
N SER A 425 -40.71 3.61 34.76
CA SER A 425 -41.57 2.48 34.41
C SER A 425 -42.05 1.77 35.68
N THR A 426 -43.20 1.09 35.57
CA THR A 426 -43.77 0.25 36.61
C THR A 426 -43.05 -1.10 36.80
N ASP A 427 -42.12 -1.44 35.90
CA ASP A 427 -41.37 -2.72 35.87
C ASP A 427 -39.86 -2.59 36.18
N GLY A 428 -39.37 -1.36 36.45
CA GLY A 428 -37.97 -1.10 36.83
C GLY A 428 -36.95 -1.16 35.70
N ARG A 429 -37.37 -1.34 34.43
CA ARG A 429 -36.49 -1.40 33.25
C ARG A 429 -36.40 -0.03 32.53
N PRO A 430 -35.22 0.37 32.00
CA PRO A 430 -35.12 1.59 31.19
C PRO A 430 -35.93 1.50 29.88
N HIS A 431 -36.58 2.60 29.49
CA HIS A 431 -37.32 2.70 28.21
C HIS A 431 -36.47 3.17 27.03
N GLU A 432 -35.37 3.89 27.28
CA GLU A 432 -34.49 4.40 26.22
C GLU A 432 -33.28 3.49 25.99
N MET A 433 -33.06 3.07 24.73
CA MET A 433 -31.86 2.32 24.34
C MET A 433 -30.57 3.09 24.61
N SER A 434 -30.58 4.42 24.56
CA SER A 434 -29.41 5.25 24.89
C SER A 434 -28.89 4.98 26.31
N VAL A 435 -29.81 4.82 27.28
CA VAL A 435 -29.51 4.56 28.69
C VAL A 435 -29.00 3.13 28.87
N VAL A 436 -29.69 2.15 28.29
CA VAL A 436 -29.25 0.74 28.33
C VAL A 436 -27.87 0.61 27.70
N ALA A 437 -27.70 1.15 26.49
CA ALA A 437 -26.44 1.13 25.74
C ALA A 437 -25.29 1.82 26.47
N ALA A 438 -25.53 2.85 27.29
CA ALA A 438 -24.50 3.49 28.10
C ALA A 438 -24.06 2.63 29.31
N LEU A 439 -24.96 1.80 29.84
CA LEU A 439 -24.70 0.91 30.98
C LEU A 439 -24.12 -0.46 30.58
N ARG A 440 -24.04 -0.76 29.27
CA ARG A 440 -23.45 -1.99 28.75
C ARG A 440 -21.96 -2.08 29.05
N SER A 441 -21.54 -3.26 29.50
CA SER A 441 -20.15 -3.54 29.88
C SER A 441 -19.63 -4.87 29.30
N GLY A 442 -20.28 -5.40 28.27
CA GLY A 442 -19.81 -6.58 27.56
C GLY A 442 -18.52 -6.32 26.79
N GLU A 443 -17.80 -7.39 26.45
CA GLU A 443 -16.59 -7.30 25.61
C GLU A 443 -16.94 -6.91 24.17
N VAL A 444 -18.01 -7.52 23.64
CA VAL A 444 -18.54 -7.29 22.29
C VAL A 444 -19.78 -6.40 22.36
N LEU A 445 -20.74 -6.73 23.23
CA LEU A 445 -21.91 -5.88 23.52
C LEU A 445 -21.54 -4.83 24.58
N GLY A 446 -20.64 -3.93 24.20
CA GLY A 446 -20.11 -2.88 25.07
C GLY A 446 -20.92 -1.57 25.03
N SER A 447 -20.43 -0.56 25.73
CA SER A 447 -21.03 0.77 25.75
C SER A 447 -21.22 1.35 24.34
N GLN A 448 -22.33 2.05 24.09
CA GLN A 448 -22.67 2.66 22.79
C GLN A 448 -22.91 1.65 21.65
N THR A 449 -23.18 0.40 21.97
CA THR A 449 -23.56 -0.63 20.99
C THR A 449 -25.01 -1.05 21.17
N VAL A 450 -25.64 -1.47 20.07
CA VAL A 450 -27.03 -1.93 20.03
C VAL A 450 -27.16 -3.17 19.16
N LEU A 451 -28.11 -4.04 19.53
CA LEU A 451 -28.51 -5.18 18.71
C LEU A 451 -29.68 -4.76 17.85
N LYS A 452 -29.49 -4.72 16.53
CA LYS A 452 -30.55 -4.40 15.58
C LYS A 452 -30.98 -5.68 14.86
N SER A 453 -32.30 -5.87 14.73
CA SER A 453 -32.89 -6.89 13.88
C SER A 453 -32.33 -6.73 12.46
N ASP A 454 -31.69 -7.80 11.99
CA ASP A 454 -31.09 -7.84 10.67
C ASP A 454 -32.15 -8.12 9.60
N HIS A 455 -33.28 -8.71 10.02
CA HIS A 455 -34.51 -8.79 9.25
C HIS A 455 -35.26 -7.45 9.33
N SER A 456 -35.35 -6.73 8.21
CA SER A 456 -36.18 -5.53 8.09
C SER A 456 -37.21 -5.68 6.97
N PRO A 457 -38.36 -4.99 7.03
CA PRO A 457 -39.40 -5.12 6.01
C PRO A 457 -38.92 -4.77 4.59
N GLY A 458 -37.92 -3.90 4.45
CA GLY A 458 -37.30 -3.54 3.18
C GLY A 458 -36.25 -4.53 2.65
N CYS A 459 -35.99 -5.65 3.35
CA CYS A 459 -35.01 -6.64 2.92
C CYS A 459 -35.47 -7.42 1.68
N GLN A 460 -36.77 -7.64 1.50
CA GLN A 460 -37.32 -8.37 0.35
C GLN A 460 -37.50 -7.45 -0.86
N ILE A 461 -36.91 -7.83 -1.98
CA ILE A 461 -37.14 -7.18 -3.27
C ILE A 461 -38.38 -7.80 -3.91
N LEU A 462 -39.37 -6.95 -4.21
CA LEU A 462 -40.69 -7.39 -4.69
C LEU A 462 -40.66 -7.96 -6.12
N SER A 463 -39.62 -7.64 -6.90
CA SER A 463 -39.46 -8.09 -8.29
C SER A 463 -38.90 -9.50 -8.44
N LEU A 464 -38.54 -10.18 -7.34
CA LEU A 464 -38.12 -11.58 -7.41
C LEU A 464 -39.34 -12.51 -7.51
N PRO A 465 -39.30 -13.52 -8.41
CA PRO A 465 -40.44 -14.39 -8.69
C PRO A 465 -40.75 -15.36 -7.54
N GLU A 466 -39.72 -15.81 -6.83
CA GLU A 466 -39.84 -16.78 -5.75
C GLU A 466 -39.73 -16.12 -4.37
N ARG A 467 -40.54 -16.60 -3.42
CA ARG A 467 -40.54 -16.15 -2.04
C ARG A 467 -40.56 -17.35 -1.11
N VAL A 468 -39.57 -17.39 -0.22
CA VAL A 468 -39.49 -18.37 0.86
C VAL A 468 -39.65 -17.61 2.17
N GLU A 469 -40.63 -18.01 2.98
CA GLU A 469 -40.90 -17.36 4.26
C GLU A 469 -39.67 -17.46 5.18
N GLY A 470 -39.31 -16.33 5.81
CA GLY A 470 -38.12 -16.26 6.67
C GLY A 470 -36.78 -16.27 5.94
N ALA A 471 -36.74 -16.33 4.60
CA ALA A 471 -35.54 -16.34 3.76
C ALA A 471 -35.62 -15.30 2.62
N PRO A 472 -35.38 -14.01 2.91
CA PRO A 472 -35.59 -12.95 1.92
C PRO A 472 -34.63 -13.06 0.74
N ASN A 473 -35.06 -12.61 -0.42
CA ASN A 473 -34.26 -12.59 -1.65
C ASN A 473 -33.65 -13.94 -2.08
N PHE A 474 -34.27 -15.05 -1.65
CA PHE A 474 -33.94 -16.38 -2.13
C PHE A 474 -34.11 -16.47 -3.65
N ARG A 475 -33.12 -17.06 -4.33
CA ARG A 475 -33.13 -17.26 -5.79
C ARG A 475 -32.14 -18.32 -6.22
N GLU A 476 -32.46 -19.01 -7.32
CA GLU A 476 -31.56 -19.90 -8.05
C GLU A 476 -30.87 -19.16 -9.20
N VAL A 477 -29.62 -19.54 -9.51
CA VAL A 477 -28.91 -19.07 -10.71
C VAL A 477 -29.27 -19.99 -11.88
N PRO A 478 -29.82 -19.47 -13.00
CA PRO A 478 -30.21 -20.30 -14.13
C PRO A 478 -29.07 -21.19 -14.66
N GLY A 479 -29.33 -22.50 -14.72
CA GLY A 479 -28.39 -23.51 -15.23
C GLY A 479 -27.31 -23.96 -14.25
N PHE A 480 -27.37 -23.56 -12.97
CA PHE A 480 -26.41 -23.98 -11.95
C PHE A 480 -27.11 -24.36 -10.64
N PRO A 481 -26.62 -25.38 -9.89
CA PRO A 481 -27.11 -25.69 -8.53
C PRO A 481 -26.53 -24.69 -7.51
N VAL A 482 -26.72 -23.40 -7.77
CA VAL A 482 -26.16 -22.27 -7.03
C VAL A 482 -27.30 -21.31 -6.68
N TYR A 483 -27.41 -20.98 -5.40
CA TYR A 483 -28.50 -20.19 -4.84
C TYR A 483 -27.95 -18.99 -4.06
N GLY A 484 -28.69 -17.89 -4.06
CA GLY A 484 -28.39 -16.70 -3.28
C GLY A 484 -29.56 -16.32 -2.37
N VAL A 485 -29.28 -15.91 -1.14
CA VAL A 485 -30.31 -15.49 -0.17
C VAL A 485 -29.80 -14.34 0.70
N ALA A 486 -30.71 -13.51 1.22
CA ALA A 486 -30.41 -12.58 2.32
C ALA A 486 -30.24 -13.36 3.63
N ASN A 487 -29.93 -12.68 4.73
CA ASN A 487 -29.73 -13.39 6.00
C ASN A 487 -31.07 -13.97 6.50
N PRO A 488 -31.23 -15.30 6.58
CA PRO A 488 -32.50 -15.92 6.91
C PRO A 488 -32.68 -16.09 8.43
N THR A 489 -33.93 -16.27 8.84
CA THR A 489 -34.33 -16.86 10.14
C THR A 489 -34.00 -18.35 10.20
N ILE A 490 -33.99 -18.96 11.39
CA ILE A 490 -33.75 -20.41 11.52
C ILE A 490 -34.79 -21.22 10.74
N ASP A 491 -36.08 -20.85 10.82
CA ASP A 491 -37.13 -21.51 10.04
C ASP A 491 -36.96 -21.27 8.54
N GLY A 492 -36.54 -20.06 8.15
CA GLY A 492 -36.19 -19.78 6.76
C GLY A 492 -35.05 -20.64 6.22
N ILE A 493 -34.05 -21.00 7.05
CA ILE A 493 -32.98 -21.92 6.66
C ILE A 493 -33.58 -23.31 6.38
N ARG A 494 -34.47 -23.81 7.25
CA ARG A 494 -35.17 -25.09 7.05
C ARG A 494 -35.97 -25.09 5.75
N SER A 495 -36.77 -24.06 5.52
CA SER A 495 -37.55 -23.89 4.29
C SER A 495 -36.67 -23.86 3.04
N VAL A 496 -35.50 -23.22 3.09
CA VAL A 496 -34.55 -23.23 1.96
C VAL A 496 -33.96 -24.61 1.75
N ILE A 497 -33.60 -25.35 2.80
CA ILE A 497 -33.07 -26.71 2.67
C ILE A 497 -34.12 -27.63 2.03
N GLU A 498 -35.37 -27.57 2.50
CA GLU A 498 -36.49 -28.35 1.94
C GLU A 498 -36.81 -27.97 0.49
N ARG A 499 -36.59 -26.70 0.12
CA ARG A 499 -36.81 -26.22 -1.25
C ARG A 499 -35.70 -26.64 -2.21
N VAL A 500 -34.44 -26.62 -1.75
CA VAL A 500 -33.24 -26.97 -2.52
C VAL A 500 -33.04 -28.49 -2.59
N GLY A 501 -33.51 -29.23 -1.60
CA GLY A 501 -33.49 -30.69 -1.58
C GLY A 501 -34.76 -31.27 -0.96
N SER A 502 -35.30 -32.34 -1.55
CA SER A 502 -36.41 -33.11 -0.95
C SER A 502 -36.05 -33.57 0.47
N SER A 503 -36.98 -33.54 1.42
CA SER A 503 -36.87 -33.97 2.83
C SER A 503 -35.94 -35.18 3.10
N ARG A 504 -35.35 -35.26 4.31
CA ARG A 504 -34.46 -36.35 4.83
C ARG A 504 -34.05 -37.40 3.78
N GLY A 505 -33.01 -37.10 3.00
CA GLY A 505 -32.49 -37.94 1.90
C GLY A 505 -32.16 -37.19 0.60
N GLY A 506 -32.48 -35.88 0.51
CA GLY A 506 -32.25 -35.05 -0.68
C GLY A 506 -30.81 -34.58 -0.91
N ARG A 507 -30.67 -33.72 -1.93
CA ARG A 507 -29.41 -33.15 -2.41
C ARG A 507 -28.61 -32.47 -1.27
N PRO A 508 -27.31 -32.77 -1.09
CA PRO A 508 -26.47 -32.10 -0.09
C PRO A 508 -26.40 -30.59 -0.33
N VAL A 509 -26.49 -29.79 0.74
CA VAL A 509 -26.42 -28.32 0.70
C VAL A 509 -25.14 -27.84 1.37
N PHE A 510 -24.33 -27.06 0.66
CA PHE A 510 -23.17 -26.37 1.24
C PHE A 510 -23.45 -24.87 1.38
N TRP A 511 -23.76 -24.47 2.61
CA TRP A 511 -24.11 -23.11 2.98
C TRP A 511 -22.89 -22.24 3.28
N HIS A 512 -22.78 -21.12 2.58
CA HIS A 512 -21.70 -20.15 2.67
C HIS A 512 -22.21 -18.82 3.23
N ASN A 513 -21.87 -18.53 4.49
CA ASN A 513 -22.13 -17.23 5.08
C ASN A 513 -20.98 -16.27 4.78
N MET A 514 -21.26 -15.23 3.99
CA MET A 514 -20.25 -14.31 3.47
C MET A 514 -20.02 -13.07 4.35
N ARG A 515 -20.52 -13.07 5.59
CA ARG A 515 -20.50 -11.88 6.46
C ARG A 515 -19.25 -11.78 7.31
N GLU A 516 -18.63 -10.60 7.31
CA GLU A 516 -17.59 -10.25 8.28
C GLU A 516 -18.16 -9.66 9.58
N GLU A 517 -19.43 -9.24 9.57
CA GLU A 517 -20.10 -8.75 10.78
C GLU A 517 -20.53 -9.93 11.67
N PRO A 518 -20.36 -9.87 13.00
CA PRO A 518 -20.88 -10.89 13.91
C PRO A 518 -22.41 -10.85 13.92
N VAL A 519 -23.02 -12.02 13.75
CA VAL A 519 -24.47 -12.23 13.76
C VAL A 519 -24.81 -13.12 14.96
N ILE A 520 -25.94 -12.84 15.60
CA ILE A 520 -26.49 -13.68 16.66
C ILE A 520 -27.98 -13.95 16.38
N TYR A 521 -28.45 -15.15 16.66
CA TYR A 521 -29.87 -15.49 16.59
C TYR A 521 -30.48 -15.38 17.98
N ILE A 522 -31.58 -14.64 18.10
CA ILE A 522 -32.39 -14.54 19.33
C ILE A 522 -33.80 -14.95 18.96
N ASN A 523 -34.36 -15.96 19.65
CA ASN A 523 -35.69 -16.51 19.36
C ASN A 523 -35.88 -16.87 17.87
N GLY A 524 -34.84 -17.48 17.27
CA GLY A 524 -34.84 -17.88 15.85
C GLY A 524 -34.67 -16.74 14.83
N LYS A 525 -34.58 -15.47 15.27
CA LYS A 525 -34.43 -14.28 14.41
C LYS A 525 -32.99 -13.75 14.42
N PRO A 526 -32.44 -13.32 13.28
CA PRO A 526 -31.07 -12.81 13.23
C PRO A 526 -30.97 -11.34 13.69
N PHE A 527 -29.98 -11.05 14.53
CA PHE A 527 -29.59 -9.73 15.00
C PHE A 527 -28.13 -9.45 14.70
N VAL A 528 -27.80 -8.18 14.51
CA VAL A 528 -26.45 -7.70 14.21
C VAL A 528 -26.08 -6.53 15.11
N LEU A 529 -24.80 -6.45 15.48
CA LEU A 529 -24.28 -5.38 16.30
C LEU A 529 -24.13 -4.07 15.50
N ARG A 530 -24.53 -2.95 16.11
CA ARG A 530 -24.50 -1.59 15.56
C ARG A 530 -24.03 -0.58 16.61
N GLU A 531 -23.64 0.61 16.16
CA GLU A 531 -23.40 1.76 17.05
C GLU A 531 -24.71 2.50 17.29
N VAL A 532 -24.91 3.00 18.52
CA VAL A 532 -26.08 3.84 18.89
C VAL A 532 -26.20 5.05 17.95
N GLU A 533 -25.08 5.69 17.62
CA GLU A 533 -25.07 6.88 16.76
C GLU A 533 -25.37 6.57 15.28
N ARG A 534 -25.24 5.30 14.86
CA ARG A 534 -25.32 4.88 13.46
C ARG A 534 -26.04 3.53 13.31
N PRO A 535 -27.30 3.40 13.77
CA PRO A 535 -28.01 2.12 13.80
C PRO A 535 -28.25 1.53 12.40
N TYR A 536 -28.28 2.36 11.36
CA TYR A 536 -28.46 1.95 9.96
C TYR A 536 -27.16 1.55 9.24
N LYS A 537 -25.97 1.71 9.86
CA LYS A 537 -24.68 1.47 9.19
C LYS A 537 -23.94 0.26 9.76
N ASN A 538 -23.31 -0.51 8.86
CA ASN A 538 -22.36 -1.55 9.25
C ASN A 538 -21.15 -0.94 9.98
N MET A 539 -20.67 -1.63 11.01
CA MET A 539 -19.48 -1.21 11.75
C MET A 539 -18.22 -1.48 10.91
N LEU A 540 -17.26 -0.56 10.99
CA LEU A 540 -16.13 -0.52 10.04
C LEU A 540 -14.91 -1.34 10.47
N GLU A 541 -14.94 -1.87 11.69
CA GLU A 541 -13.83 -2.51 12.40
C GLU A 541 -13.54 -3.94 11.96
N TYR A 542 -14.52 -4.62 11.34
CA TYR A 542 -14.39 -6.03 10.96
C TYR A 542 -13.63 -6.26 9.67
N THR A 543 -13.23 -5.22 8.95
CA THR A 543 -12.69 -5.48 7.63
C THR A 543 -11.40 -6.26 7.66
N GLY A 544 -11.50 -7.41 7.02
CA GLY A 544 -10.40 -8.30 6.79
C GLY A 544 -10.16 -9.27 7.93
N ILE A 545 -11.05 -9.31 8.92
CA ILE A 545 -11.10 -10.36 9.92
C ILE A 545 -11.19 -11.74 9.27
N ASP A 546 -10.66 -12.76 9.93
CA ASP A 546 -10.78 -14.15 9.47
C ASP A 546 -11.97 -14.87 10.11
N ARG A 547 -12.18 -16.10 9.67
CA ARG A 547 -13.31 -16.94 10.10
C ARG A 547 -13.31 -17.14 11.62
N ASP A 548 -12.20 -17.66 12.14
CA ASP A 548 -12.13 -18.14 13.53
C ASP A 548 -12.32 -16.98 14.52
N ARG A 549 -11.82 -15.77 14.19
CA ARG A 549 -12.05 -14.58 15.02
C ARG A 549 -13.49 -14.08 14.97
N VAL A 550 -14.15 -14.08 13.81
CA VAL A 550 -15.58 -13.70 13.74
C VAL A 550 -16.43 -14.65 14.56
N GLU A 551 -16.22 -15.96 14.43
CA GLU A 551 -16.95 -16.97 15.19
C GLU A 551 -16.66 -16.85 16.71
N GLY A 552 -15.41 -16.57 17.09
CA GLY A 552 -15.06 -16.27 18.48
C GLY A 552 -15.73 -14.98 19.01
N MET A 553 -15.86 -13.95 18.18
CA MET A 553 -16.63 -12.74 18.53
C MET A 553 -18.13 -13.03 18.69
N GLU A 554 -18.71 -13.88 17.84
CA GLU A 554 -20.12 -14.30 17.96
C GLU A 554 -20.35 -15.08 19.27
N ALA A 555 -19.42 -15.95 19.68
CA ALA A 555 -19.48 -16.65 20.96
C ALA A 555 -19.40 -15.70 22.17
N ARG A 556 -18.49 -14.73 22.15
CA ARG A 556 -18.40 -13.70 23.21
C ARG A 556 -19.63 -12.80 23.25
N LEU A 557 -20.19 -12.45 22.08
CA LEU A 557 -21.44 -11.69 21.99
C LEU A 557 -22.61 -12.44 22.62
N LYS A 558 -22.73 -13.75 22.39
CA LYS A 558 -23.72 -14.60 23.08
C LYS A 558 -23.55 -14.53 24.59
N GLU A 559 -22.33 -14.64 25.10
CA GLU A 559 -22.08 -14.56 26.55
C GLU A 559 -22.46 -13.19 27.13
N ASP A 560 -22.12 -12.10 26.44
CA ASP A 560 -22.49 -10.75 26.87
C ASP A 560 -24.01 -10.55 26.92
N ILE A 561 -24.75 -11.06 25.93
CA ILE A 561 -26.23 -11.02 25.90
C ILE A 561 -26.80 -11.76 27.11
N LEU A 562 -26.34 -12.99 27.37
CA LEU A 562 -26.80 -13.78 28.51
C LEU A 562 -26.44 -13.11 29.85
N ARG A 563 -25.29 -12.44 29.93
CA ARG A 563 -24.85 -11.70 31.13
C ARG A 563 -25.71 -10.46 31.36
N GLU A 564 -26.03 -9.70 30.32
CA GLU A 564 -26.93 -8.54 30.39
C GLU A 564 -28.36 -8.98 30.71
N ALA A 565 -28.85 -10.06 30.11
CA ALA A 565 -30.18 -10.58 30.37
C ALA A 565 -30.39 -10.97 31.83
N ARG A 566 -29.38 -11.58 32.49
CA ARG A 566 -29.41 -11.85 33.93
C ARG A 566 -29.58 -10.59 34.79
N ARG A 567 -29.13 -9.42 34.32
CA ARG A 567 -29.28 -8.14 35.02
C ARG A 567 -30.70 -7.57 34.89
N TYR A 568 -31.42 -7.93 33.84
CA TYR A 568 -32.75 -7.40 33.51
C TYR A 568 -33.84 -8.49 33.54
N ASP A 569 -33.70 -9.48 34.42
CA ASP A 569 -34.69 -10.56 34.64
C ASP A 569 -35.01 -11.35 33.36
N GLY A 570 -33.96 -11.87 32.72
CA GLY A 570 -34.05 -12.69 31.52
C GLY A 570 -34.43 -11.92 30.25
N ALA A 571 -34.30 -10.59 30.21
CA ALA A 571 -34.66 -9.79 29.04
C ALA A 571 -33.46 -9.01 28.46
N ILE A 572 -33.42 -8.87 27.15
CA ILE A 572 -32.42 -8.08 26.41
C ILE A 572 -33.10 -7.02 25.55
N MET A 573 -32.57 -5.79 25.55
CA MET A 573 -33.11 -4.72 24.71
C MET A 573 -32.51 -4.79 23.29
N VAL A 574 -33.38 -4.86 22.30
CA VAL A 574 -33.06 -4.92 20.87
C VAL A 574 -33.79 -3.82 20.09
N ILE A 575 -33.33 -3.55 18.87
CA ILE A 575 -33.94 -2.58 17.96
C ILE A 575 -34.60 -3.31 16.79
N HIS A 576 -35.87 -3.01 16.54
CA HIS A 576 -36.59 -3.44 15.34
C HIS A 576 -36.81 -2.27 14.37
N GLU A 577 -37.17 -2.59 13.13
CA GLU A 577 -37.45 -1.61 12.08
C GLU A 577 -38.87 -1.82 11.56
N THR A 578 -39.67 -0.75 11.49
CA THR A 578 -41.02 -0.76 10.94
C THR A 578 -41.00 -0.78 9.42
N LYS A 579 -42.17 -0.97 8.79
CA LYS A 579 -42.32 -0.91 7.32
C LYS A 579 -41.94 0.46 6.75
N ASP A 580 -42.09 1.52 7.54
CA ASP A 580 -41.76 2.89 7.16
C ASP A 580 -40.27 3.25 7.40
N GLY A 581 -39.45 2.27 7.79
CA GLY A 581 -38.01 2.44 8.03
C GLY A 581 -37.67 3.13 9.34
N GLN A 582 -38.64 3.30 10.25
CA GLN A 582 -38.40 3.83 11.60
C GLN A 582 -37.94 2.72 12.53
N ILE A 583 -37.02 3.02 13.43
CA ILE A 583 -36.54 2.08 14.45
C ILE A 583 -37.29 2.25 15.77
N PHE A 584 -37.50 1.15 16.49
CA PHE A 584 -38.07 1.16 17.84
C PHE A 584 -37.37 0.12 18.72
N ASP A 585 -37.33 0.41 20.01
CA ASP A 585 -36.69 -0.43 21.02
C ASP A 585 -37.70 -1.43 21.60
N LEU A 586 -37.27 -2.67 21.82
CA LEU A 586 -38.10 -3.74 22.38
C LEU A 586 -37.27 -4.59 23.36
N TRP A 587 -37.87 -4.95 24.48
CA TRP A 587 -37.32 -5.95 25.40
C TRP A 587 -37.77 -7.35 24.94
N GLU A 588 -36.82 -8.19 24.56
CA GLU A 588 -37.05 -9.59 24.19
C GLU A 588 -36.63 -10.50 25.35
N HIS A 589 -37.45 -11.50 25.68
CA HIS A 589 -37.09 -12.49 26.69
C HIS A 589 -36.11 -13.50 26.09
N VAL A 590 -35.05 -13.83 26.83
CA VAL A 590 -33.96 -14.70 26.40
C VAL A 590 -33.49 -15.63 27.52
N ASP A 591 -33.29 -16.88 27.14
CA ASP A 591 -32.60 -17.92 27.89
C ASP A 591 -31.37 -18.46 27.10
N ALA A 592 -30.68 -19.47 27.65
CA ALA A 592 -29.47 -20.02 27.04
C ALA A 592 -29.70 -20.70 25.68
N ASP A 593 -30.89 -21.25 25.44
CA ASP A 593 -31.23 -22.00 24.21
C ASP A 593 -31.77 -21.05 23.13
N SER A 594 -32.42 -19.97 23.53
CA SER A 594 -32.97 -18.93 22.64
C SER A 594 -31.91 -18.08 21.94
N VAL A 595 -30.67 -18.03 22.47
CA VAL A 595 -29.55 -17.25 21.91
C VAL A 595 -28.52 -18.19 21.28
N GLN A 596 -28.42 -18.15 19.96
CA GLN A 596 -27.54 -19.06 19.21
C GLN A 596 -26.61 -18.30 18.24
N THR A 597 -25.35 -18.73 18.16
CA THR A 597 -24.44 -18.30 17.09
C THR A 597 -24.80 -18.98 15.77
N PRO A 598 -24.45 -18.41 14.61
CA PRO A 598 -24.62 -19.08 13.32
C PRO A 598 -24.03 -20.50 13.32
N LEU A 599 -22.81 -20.67 13.88
CA LEU A 599 -22.17 -21.98 13.96
C LEU A 599 -22.99 -22.99 14.77
N GLU A 600 -23.56 -22.58 15.91
CA GLU A 600 -24.45 -23.43 16.71
C GLU A 600 -25.74 -23.79 15.96
N VAL A 601 -26.35 -22.84 15.24
CA VAL A 601 -27.56 -23.08 14.44
C VAL A 601 -27.31 -24.16 13.38
N TYR A 602 -26.24 -24.03 12.58
CA TYR A 602 -25.96 -25.02 11.53
C TYR A 602 -25.53 -26.38 12.10
N LYS A 603 -24.77 -26.41 13.21
CA LYS A 603 -24.46 -27.67 13.90
C LYS A 603 -25.72 -28.37 14.42
N SER A 604 -26.70 -27.62 14.92
CA SER A 604 -27.99 -28.16 15.34
C SER A 604 -28.73 -28.77 14.15
N LEU A 605 -28.77 -28.08 13.00
CA LEU A 605 -29.42 -28.60 11.79
C LEU A 605 -28.72 -29.86 11.25
N GLU A 606 -27.39 -29.92 11.30
CA GLU A 606 -26.63 -31.14 10.97
C GLU A 606 -27.00 -32.30 11.92
N ALA A 607 -27.11 -32.04 13.23
CA ALA A 607 -27.51 -33.03 14.23
C ALA A 607 -28.97 -33.49 14.06
N ASP A 608 -29.87 -32.62 13.60
CA ASP A 608 -31.26 -32.92 13.27
C ASP A 608 -31.42 -33.80 12.01
N GLY A 609 -30.30 -34.10 11.33
CA GLY A 609 -30.24 -35.00 10.17
C GLY A 609 -30.44 -34.31 8.82
N PHE A 610 -30.34 -32.98 8.75
CA PHE A 610 -30.33 -32.27 7.47
C PHE A 610 -28.97 -32.46 6.77
N PRO A 611 -28.94 -32.73 5.45
CA PRO A 611 -27.70 -32.91 4.69
C PRO A 611 -27.06 -31.55 4.35
N ILE A 612 -26.76 -30.75 5.37
CA ILE A 612 -26.19 -29.42 5.26
C ILE A 612 -24.72 -29.42 5.73
N LYS A 613 -23.90 -28.57 5.12
CA LYS A 613 -22.57 -28.22 5.60
C LYS A 613 -22.46 -26.71 5.68
N TYR A 614 -21.87 -26.19 6.75
CA TYR A 614 -21.67 -24.75 6.92
C TYR A 614 -20.22 -24.30 6.70
N ALA A 615 -20.05 -23.16 6.02
CA ALA A 615 -18.79 -22.43 5.95
C ALA A 615 -19.00 -20.93 6.13
N ARG A 616 -18.23 -20.34 7.04
CA ARG A 616 -18.13 -18.89 7.22
C ARG A 616 -16.94 -18.33 6.42
N VAL A 617 -17.22 -17.43 5.48
CA VAL A 617 -16.24 -16.78 4.59
C VAL A 617 -16.39 -15.26 4.71
N PRO A 618 -15.74 -14.61 5.69
CA PRO A 618 -15.98 -13.20 6.01
C PRO A 618 -15.47 -12.26 4.90
N ILE A 619 -16.38 -11.75 4.06
CA ILE A 619 -16.07 -10.78 3.01
C ILE A 619 -16.55 -9.38 3.42
N THR A 620 -15.68 -8.39 3.19
CA THR A 620 -15.99 -6.99 3.46
C THR A 620 -17.13 -6.45 2.61
N ASP A 621 -18.11 -5.85 3.28
CA ASP A 621 -19.25 -5.25 2.63
C ASP A 621 -18.84 -4.10 1.70
N GLY A 622 -19.47 -4.06 0.52
CA GLY A 622 -19.17 -3.06 -0.51
C GLY A 622 -17.82 -3.20 -1.21
N LYS A 623 -16.92 -4.08 -0.79
CA LYS A 623 -15.58 -4.27 -1.39
C LYS A 623 -15.49 -5.50 -2.28
N ALA A 624 -14.36 -5.67 -2.94
CA ALA A 624 -14.03 -6.90 -3.64
C ALA A 624 -13.40 -7.95 -2.69
N PRO A 625 -13.65 -9.26 -2.90
CA PRO A 625 -13.01 -10.33 -2.14
C PRO A 625 -11.48 -10.25 -2.16
N LYS A 626 -10.83 -10.66 -1.07
CA LYS A 626 -9.38 -10.88 -1.04
C LYS A 626 -9.03 -12.13 -1.85
N SER A 627 -7.77 -12.24 -2.29
CA SER A 627 -7.32 -13.40 -3.05
C SER A 627 -7.48 -14.72 -2.27
N SER A 628 -7.29 -14.71 -0.94
CA SER A 628 -7.54 -15.86 -0.07
C SER A 628 -9.01 -16.30 -0.02
N ASP A 629 -9.94 -15.37 -0.24
CA ASP A 629 -11.37 -15.66 -0.20
C ASP A 629 -11.76 -16.46 -1.45
N PHE A 630 -11.18 -16.11 -2.61
CA PHE A 630 -11.31 -16.90 -3.84
C PHE A 630 -10.76 -18.31 -3.67
N ASP A 631 -9.58 -18.45 -3.03
CA ASP A 631 -8.99 -19.76 -2.76
C ASP A 631 -9.87 -20.63 -1.86
N THR A 632 -10.42 -20.04 -0.79
CA THR A 632 -11.31 -20.72 0.15
C THR A 632 -12.59 -21.19 -0.54
N LEU A 633 -13.23 -20.30 -1.32
CA LEU A 633 -14.43 -20.63 -2.08
C LEU A 633 -14.16 -21.72 -3.12
N THR A 634 -13.06 -21.61 -3.87
CA THR A 634 -12.66 -22.61 -4.87
C THR A 634 -12.46 -23.97 -4.23
N SER A 635 -11.75 -24.03 -3.09
CA SER A 635 -11.53 -25.26 -2.33
C SER A 635 -12.84 -25.87 -1.84
N ASN A 636 -13.76 -25.05 -1.29
CA ASN A 636 -15.05 -25.52 -0.81
C ASN A 636 -15.89 -26.14 -1.95
N ILE A 637 -15.90 -25.49 -3.12
CA ILE A 637 -16.68 -25.93 -4.28
C ILE A 637 -16.07 -27.18 -4.93
N ALA A 638 -14.75 -27.20 -5.11
CA ALA A 638 -14.05 -28.30 -5.76
C ALA A 638 -14.00 -29.58 -4.91
N CYS A 639 -14.00 -29.47 -3.57
CA CYS A 639 -14.00 -30.64 -2.67
C CYS A 639 -15.40 -31.20 -2.41
N ALA A 640 -16.47 -30.53 -2.84
CA ALA A 640 -17.85 -30.99 -2.64
C ALA A 640 -18.24 -32.05 -3.67
N SER A 641 -19.24 -32.88 -3.36
CA SER A 641 -19.76 -33.87 -4.30
C SER A 641 -20.41 -33.19 -5.52
N LYS A 642 -20.48 -33.90 -6.66
CA LYS A 642 -21.02 -33.36 -7.91
C LYS A 642 -22.44 -32.79 -7.74
N ASP A 643 -23.26 -33.47 -6.96
CA ASP A 643 -24.67 -33.12 -6.72
C ASP A 643 -24.85 -32.03 -5.65
N THR A 644 -23.81 -31.55 -4.97
CA THR A 644 -23.97 -30.54 -3.91
C THR A 644 -24.54 -29.22 -4.47
N ALA A 645 -25.59 -28.70 -3.82
CA ALA A 645 -26.12 -27.36 -4.02
C ALA A 645 -25.36 -26.33 -3.16
N PHE A 646 -25.03 -25.17 -3.72
CA PHE A 646 -24.30 -24.12 -3.01
C PHE A 646 -25.21 -22.95 -2.70
N VAL A 647 -25.34 -22.59 -1.42
CA VAL A 647 -26.16 -21.45 -1.00
C VAL A 647 -25.25 -20.36 -0.45
N PHE A 648 -25.38 -19.13 -0.96
CA PHE A 648 -24.59 -17.98 -0.50
C PHE A 648 -25.48 -16.95 0.19
N ASN A 649 -25.11 -16.52 1.40
CA ASN A 649 -25.84 -15.47 2.10
C ASN A 649 -24.96 -14.31 2.57
N CYS A 650 -25.56 -13.12 2.56
CA CYS A 650 -25.03 -11.91 3.20
C CYS A 650 -26.20 -11.11 3.78
N GLN A 651 -25.97 -9.90 4.30
CA GLN A 651 -27.03 -9.10 4.93
C GLN A 651 -28.30 -8.99 4.05
N MET A 652 -28.18 -8.46 2.83
CA MET A 652 -29.33 -8.25 1.92
C MET A 652 -29.41 -9.28 0.78
N GLY A 653 -28.48 -10.22 0.69
CA GLY A 653 -28.42 -11.16 -0.45
C GLY A 653 -27.97 -10.54 -1.78
N ARG A 654 -27.48 -9.28 -1.78
CA ARG A 654 -27.11 -8.49 -2.97
C ARG A 654 -25.61 -8.58 -3.29
N GLY A 655 -24.78 -7.64 -2.79
CA GLY A 655 -23.40 -7.48 -3.25
C GLY A 655 -22.47 -8.68 -3.04
N ARG A 656 -22.29 -9.09 -1.77
CA ARG A 656 -21.41 -10.23 -1.41
C ARG A 656 -21.94 -11.55 -1.95
N THR A 657 -23.23 -11.83 -1.75
CA THR A 657 -23.92 -13.01 -2.28
C THR A 657 -23.79 -13.15 -3.79
N THR A 658 -24.10 -12.11 -4.58
CA THR A 658 -23.93 -12.17 -6.05
C THR A 658 -22.48 -12.42 -6.44
N THR A 659 -21.52 -11.89 -5.68
CA THR A 659 -20.10 -12.17 -5.94
C THR A 659 -19.76 -13.64 -5.68
N GLY A 660 -20.27 -14.22 -4.59
CA GLY A 660 -20.13 -15.64 -4.27
C GLY A 660 -20.77 -16.55 -5.31
N THR A 661 -21.98 -16.22 -5.77
CA THR A 661 -22.66 -16.99 -6.83
C THR A 661 -21.89 -16.93 -8.15
N VAL A 662 -21.38 -15.76 -8.57
CA VAL A 662 -20.54 -15.63 -9.77
C VAL A 662 -19.28 -16.49 -9.67
N ILE A 663 -18.58 -16.45 -8.53
CA ILE A 663 -17.39 -17.29 -8.29
C ILE A 663 -17.75 -18.78 -8.38
N ALA A 664 -18.86 -19.18 -7.77
CA ALA A 664 -19.31 -20.57 -7.79
C ALA A 664 -19.63 -21.07 -9.20
N CYS A 665 -20.33 -20.26 -10.00
CA CYS A 665 -20.63 -20.60 -11.39
C CYS A 665 -19.37 -20.72 -12.25
N LEU A 666 -18.39 -19.81 -12.09
CA LEU A 666 -17.11 -19.89 -12.81
C LEU A 666 -16.33 -21.17 -12.47
N VAL A 667 -16.25 -21.51 -11.18
CA VAL A 667 -15.58 -22.74 -10.73
C VAL A 667 -16.33 -23.98 -11.25
N LYS A 668 -17.66 -23.98 -11.23
CA LYS A 668 -18.46 -25.08 -11.80
C LYS A 668 -18.30 -25.21 -13.32
N LEU A 669 -18.24 -24.11 -14.06
CA LEU A 669 -17.93 -24.15 -15.50
C LEU A 669 -16.57 -24.80 -15.75
N ARG A 670 -15.55 -24.43 -14.97
CA ARG A 670 -14.22 -25.04 -15.07
C ARG A 670 -14.23 -26.54 -14.74
N ILE A 671 -14.95 -26.96 -13.69
CA ILE A 671 -15.07 -28.39 -13.31
C ILE A 671 -15.80 -29.20 -14.39
N ASN A 672 -16.85 -28.64 -14.99
CA ASN A 672 -17.71 -29.37 -15.93
C ASN A 672 -17.14 -29.41 -17.37
N TYR A 673 -16.48 -28.33 -17.81
CA TYR A 673 -16.10 -28.15 -19.22
C TYR A 673 -14.58 -28.01 -19.46
N GLY A 674 -13.76 -27.99 -18.40
CA GLY A 674 -12.32 -27.88 -18.55
C GLY A 674 -11.85 -26.48 -18.98
N ARG A 675 -10.77 -26.42 -19.76
CA ARG A 675 -10.13 -25.18 -20.24
C ARG A 675 -10.30 -25.03 -21.77
N PRO A 676 -10.50 -23.81 -22.30
CA PRO A 676 -10.82 -22.58 -21.59
C PRO A 676 -12.25 -22.59 -21.03
N ILE A 677 -12.57 -21.70 -20.10
CA ILE A 677 -13.94 -21.57 -19.56
C ILE A 677 -14.85 -21.10 -20.70
N LYS A 678 -15.70 -21.99 -21.22
CA LYS A 678 -16.68 -21.67 -22.27
C LYS A 678 -18.09 -21.73 -21.70
N VAL A 679 -18.94 -20.81 -22.15
CA VAL A 679 -20.38 -20.83 -21.87
C VAL A 679 -21.06 -21.49 -23.06
N LEU A 680 -21.71 -22.64 -22.84
CA LEU A 680 -22.58 -23.24 -23.85
C LEU A 680 -23.86 -22.40 -23.96
N TYR A 681 -24.13 -21.89 -25.17
CA TYR A 681 -25.38 -21.20 -25.52
C TYR A 681 -26.51 -22.18 -25.91
N ASP A 682 -26.22 -23.49 -26.01
CA ASP A 682 -26.98 -24.46 -26.81
C ASP A 682 -27.87 -25.47 -26.04
N VAL A 683 -28.42 -25.09 -24.89
CA VAL A 683 -29.41 -25.93 -24.17
C VAL A 683 -30.73 -25.17 -23.98
N LEU A 684 -31.27 -24.61 -25.06
CA LEU A 684 -32.52 -23.83 -25.04
C LEU A 684 -33.63 -24.32 -25.97
N THR A 685 -33.48 -25.48 -26.60
CA THR A 685 -34.57 -26.10 -27.36
C THR A 685 -34.49 -27.60 -27.25
N HIS A 686 -35.05 -28.17 -26.19
CA HIS A 686 -35.69 -29.49 -26.20
C HIS A 686 -36.20 -29.78 -24.78
N GLU A 687 -37.50 -29.59 -24.58
CA GLU A 687 -38.38 -30.41 -23.73
C GLU A 687 -39.79 -29.81 -23.78
N ILE A 688 -40.42 -29.93 -24.95
CA ILE A 688 -41.88 -30.16 -25.04
C ILE A 688 -42.00 -31.37 -25.96
N VAL A 689 -42.09 -32.55 -25.34
CA VAL A 689 -42.52 -33.76 -26.00
C VAL A 689 -44.03 -33.79 -25.80
N ASP A 690 -44.78 -33.51 -26.86
CA ASP A 690 -46.15 -34.00 -26.99
C ASP A 690 -46.14 -35.07 -28.06
N GLU A 691 -46.61 -36.24 -27.66
CA GLU A 691 -46.96 -37.40 -28.48
C GLU A 691 -48.05 -37.00 -29.50
N ASP A 692 -47.86 -37.32 -30.79
CA ASP A 692 -48.86 -38.12 -31.52
C ASP A 692 -48.47 -38.50 -32.97
N SER A 693 -48.46 -39.82 -33.21
CA SER A 693 -49.16 -40.54 -34.29
C SER A 693 -48.88 -40.29 -35.79
N SER A 694 -48.10 -41.23 -36.37
CA SER A 694 -48.41 -42.17 -37.49
C SER A 694 -48.87 -41.73 -38.91
N SER A 695 -48.30 -42.47 -39.90
CA SER A 695 -48.65 -42.68 -41.33
C SER A 695 -48.20 -41.58 -42.31
N GLY A 696 -47.62 -41.83 -43.48
CA GLY A 696 -47.52 -42.99 -44.37
C GLY A 696 -47.85 -42.51 -45.79
N GLY A 697 -46.97 -42.72 -46.78
CA GLY A 697 -47.29 -42.47 -48.20
C GLY A 697 -46.19 -41.83 -49.04
N GLU A 698 -45.98 -42.42 -50.22
CA GLU A 698 -44.84 -42.28 -51.12
C GLU A 698 -44.96 -41.13 -52.15
N GLU A 699 -43.79 -40.79 -52.70
CA GLU A 699 -43.49 -40.48 -54.12
C GLU A 699 -43.66 -39.09 -54.77
N THR A 700 -42.54 -38.71 -55.44
CA THR A 700 -42.33 -37.90 -56.66
C THR A 700 -42.20 -36.35 -56.61
N GLY A 701 -40.93 -35.91 -56.57
CA GLY A 701 -40.24 -35.09 -57.59
C GLY A 701 -40.70 -33.66 -57.92
N SER A 702 -39.86 -32.65 -57.62
CA SER A 702 -39.46 -31.52 -58.50
C SER A 702 -38.70 -30.42 -57.71
N ASN A 703 -37.79 -29.73 -58.39
CA ASN A 703 -36.77 -28.78 -57.91
C ASN A 703 -37.25 -27.50 -57.18
N THR A 704 -36.29 -26.90 -56.46
CA THR A 704 -36.03 -25.46 -56.16
C THR A 704 -36.32 -24.89 -54.76
N ALA A 705 -35.28 -24.17 -54.28
CA ALA A 705 -35.26 -23.04 -53.33
C ALA A 705 -35.41 -23.29 -51.82
N GLU A 706 -34.26 -23.51 -51.17
CA GLU A 706 -34.06 -23.18 -49.75
C GLU A 706 -34.26 -21.67 -49.53
N THR A 707 -35.34 -21.33 -48.82
CA THR A 707 -35.66 -19.97 -48.40
C THR A 707 -35.08 -19.75 -47.00
N ARG A 708 -34.00 -18.97 -46.92
CA ARG A 708 -33.49 -18.37 -45.66
C ARG A 708 -34.58 -17.49 -45.04
N PRO A 709 -34.83 -17.53 -43.72
CA PRO A 709 -35.66 -16.53 -43.08
C PRO A 709 -34.89 -15.21 -43.01
N ARG A 710 -35.54 -14.17 -43.55
CA ARG A 710 -35.02 -12.80 -43.69
C ARG A 710 -34.76 -12.18 -42.31
N ILE A 711 -33.51 -11.77 -42.11
CA ILE A 711 -33.16 -10.70 -41.15
C ILE A 711 -33.64 -9.39 -41.77
N SER A 712 -34.76 -8.85 -41.28
CA SER A 712 -35.08 -7.43 -41.44
C SER A 712 -36.04 -6.95 -40.36
N GLU A 713 -35.51 -6.52 -39.22
CA GLU A 713 -36.03 -5.33 -38.57
C GLU A 713 -34.89 -4.33 -38.45
N ARG A 714 -34.75 -3.58 -39.55
CA ARG A 714 -34.00 -2.35 -39.63
C ARG A 714 -34.72 -1.36 -38.72
N ARG A 715 -34.36 -1.31 -37.43
CA ARG A 715 -34.66 -0.15 -36.60
C ARG A 715 -33.95 1.03 -37.27
N THR A 716 -34.74 1.99 -37.72
CA THR A 716 -34.27 3.33 -38.08
C THR A 716 -33.48 3.87 -36.89
N GLU A 717 -32.15 3.84 -36.99
CA GLU A 717 -31.25 4.56 -36.11
C GLU A 717 -31.45 6.05 -36.37
N ASP A 718 -32.38 6.65 -35.64
CA ASP A 718 -32.26 8.06 -35.31
C ASP A 718 -30.93 8.27 -34.59
N GLN A 719 -30.28 9.38 -34.91
CA GLN A 719 -29.00 9.87 -34.38
C GLN A 719 -28.98 9.97 -32.84
N GLN A 720 -28.85 8.83 -32.15
CA GLN A 720 -28.66 8.77 -30.72
C GLN A 720 -27.18 8.47 -30.44
N GLY A 721 -26.50 9.48 -29.89
CA GLY A 721 -25.08 9.43 -29.58
C GLY A 721 -24.69 8.15 -28.84
N ARG A 722 -23.57 7.54 -29.26
CA ARG A 722 -22.97 6.35 -28.66
C ARG A 722 -22.91 6.51 -27.14
N THR A 723 -23.69 5.69 -26.42
CA THR A 723 -23.76 5.75 -24.96
C THR A 723 -22.55 5.03 -24.36
N PHE A 724 -21.83 5.68 -23.42
CA PHE A 724 -20.64 5.12 -22.77
C PHE A 724 -20.95 3.82 -22.03
N GLY A 725 -20.32 2.72 -22.42
CA GLY A 725 -20.46 1.37 -21.87
C GLY A 725 -19.21 0.87 -21.14
N MET A 726 -19.25 -0.39 -20.67
CA MET A 726 -18.10 -1.02 -19.99
C MET A 726 -16.87 -1.09 -20.90
N ASP A 727 -17.09 -1.28 -22.19
CA ASP A 727 -16.05 -1.33 -23.22
C ASP A 727 -15.38 0.01 -23.48
N ASP A 728 -15.85 1.11 -22.90
CA ASP A 728 -15.16 2.41 -23.01
C ASP A 728 -14.17 2.64 -21.85
N ILE A 729 -14.09 1.71 -20.88
CA ILE A 729 -13.12 1.77 -19.77
C ILE A 729 -11.79 1.13 -20.19
N LEU A 730 -10.83 1.95 -20.60
CA LEU A 730 -9.49 1.54 -21.09
C LEU A 730 -8.75 0.53 -20.20
N LEU A 731 -8.92 0.64 -18.89
CA LEU A 731 -8.28 -0.28 -17.94
C LEU A 731 -8.70 -1.74 -18.15
N LEU A 732 -9.95 -1.97 -18.56
CA LEU A 732 -10.50 -3.32 -18.76
C LEU A 732 -9.88 -4.00 -19.97
N TRP A 733 -9.57 -3.25 -21.03
CA TRP A 733 -8.81 -3.75 -22.18
C TRP A 733 -7.39 -4.12 -21.78
N LYS A 734 -6.72 -3.24 -21.02
CA LYS A 734 -5.34 -3.48 -20.56
C LYS A 734 -5.23 -4.78 -19.78
N ILE A 735 -6.09 -5.02 -18.79
CA ILE A 735 -6.04 -6.27 -18.02
C ILE A 735 -6.38 -7.50 -18.89
N THR A 736 -7.37 -7.39 -19.77
CA THR A 736 -7.78 -8.50 -20.66
C THR A 736 -6.63 -8.92 -21.58
N ARG A 737 -5.89 -7.95 -22.13
CA ARG A 737 -4.72 -8.21 -23.00
C ARG A 737 -3.54 -8.87 -22.27
N LEU A 738 -3.41 -8.67 -20.95
CA LEU A 738 -2.32 -9.29 -20.18
C LEU A 738 -2.42 -10.82 -20.08
N PHE A 739 -3.62 -11.39 -20.26
CA PHE A 739 -3.84 -12.83 -20.11
C PHE A 739 -4.06 -13.49 -21.47
N ASP A 740 -3.48 -14.67 -21.67
CA ASP A 740 -3.55 -15.41 -22.94
C ASP A 740 -5.00 -15.76 -23.32
N ASN A 741 -5.81 -16.15 -22.34
CA ASN A 741 -7.24 -16.45 -22.46
C ASN A 741 -8.13 -15.30 -21.96
N GLY A 742 -7.60 -14.07 -21.95
CA GLY A 742 -8.24 -12.95 -21.26
C GLY A 742 -9.60 -12.56 -21.84
N VAL A 743 -9.73 -12.57 -23.17
CA VAL A 743 -10.97 -12.19 -23.87
C VAL A 743 -12.06 -13.22 -23.58
N GLU A 744 -11.78 -14.50 -23.80
CA GLU A 744 -12.72 -15.61 -23.53
C GLU A 744 -13.10 -15.67 -22.06
N SER A 745 -12.13 -15.41 -21.16
CA SER A 745 -12.38 -15.36 -19.71
C SER A 745 -13.31 -14.20 -19.33
N ARG A 746 -13.16 -13.03 -19.98
CA ARG A 746 -14.02 -11.86 -19.76
C ARG A 746 -15.42 -12.11 -20.31
N GLU A 747 -15.55 -12.71 -21.49
CA GLU A 747 -16.84 -13.07 -22.08
C GLU A 747 -17.60 -14.09 -21.21
N ALA A 748 -16.92 -15.15 -20.77
CA ALA A 748 -17.50 -16.13 -19.86
C ALA A 748 -17.93 -15.51 -18.53
N LEU A 749 -17.11 -14.60 -17.98
CA LEU A 749 -17.45 -13.83 -16.78
C LEU A 749 -18.69 -12.96 -17.00
N ASP A 750 -18.76 -12.23 -18.10
CA ASP A 750 -19.88 -11.33 -18.41
C ASP A 750 -21.19 -12.10 -18.52
N ALA A 751 -21.18 -13.24 -19.22
CA ALA A 751 -22.33 -14.13 -19.32
C ALA A 751 -22.77 -14.68 -17.95
N VAL A 752 -21.82 -15.04 -17.07
CA VAL A 752 -22.14 -15.49 -15.69
C VAL A 752 -22.69 -14.34 -14.83
N ILE A 753 -22.13 -13.14 -14.95
CA ILE A 753 -22.64 -11.95 -14.26
C ILE A 753 -24.08 -11.67 -14.67
N ASP A 754 -24.39 -11.80 -15.96
CA ASP A 754 -25.74 -11.59 -16.48
C ASP A 754 -26.72 -12.64 -15.97
N ARG A 755 -26.32 -13.91 -15.87
CA ARG A 755 -27.12 -14.96 -15.20
C ARG A 755 -27.34 -14.69 -13.71
N CYS A 756 -26.40 -14.01 -13.04
CA CYS A 756 -26.50 -13.64 -11.62
C CYS A 756 -27.15 -12.26 -11.38
N SER A 757 -27.68 -11.61 -12.42
CA SER A 757 -28.09 -10.20 -12.40
C SER A 757 -29.39 -9.90 -11.64
N ALA A 758 -30.16 -10.93 -11.25
CA ALA A 758 -31.50 -10.82 -10.66
C ALA A 758 -31.67 -9.78 -9.53
N LEU A 759 -30.59 -9.46 -8.78
CA LEU A 759 -30.60 -8.39 -7.78
C LEU A 759 -29.64 -7.23 -8.04
N GLN A 760 -28.51 -7.53 -8.67
CA GLN A 760 -27.45 -6.56 -8.91
C GLN A 760 -26.51 -7.10 -9.98
N ASN A 761 -26.55 -6.50 -11.17
CA ASN A 761 -25.49 -6.69 -12.14
C ASN A 761 -24.26 -5.85 -11.71
N ILE A 762 -23.09 -6.47 -11.65
CA ILE A 762 -21.84 -5.81 -11.25
C ILE A 762 -21.44 -4.76 -12.29
N ARG A 763 -21.65 -5.03 -13.59
CA ARG A 763 -21.31 -4.14 -14.70
C ARG A 763 -22.21 -2.91 -14.73
N GLU A 764 -23.52 -3.10 -14.59
CA GLU A 764 -24.49 -2.00 -14.51
C GLU A 764 -24.24 -1.08 -13.30
N ALA A 765 -23.82 -1.64 -12.16
CA ALA A 765 -23.49 -0.85 -10.98
C ALA A 765 -22.36 0.16 -11.25
N VAL A 766 -21.32 -0.26 -11.99
CA VAL A 766 -20.20 0.62 -12.39
C VAL A 766 -20.71 1.79 -13.22
N LEU A 767 -21.55 1.51 -14.22
CA LEU A 767 -22.12 2.52 -15.12
C LEU A 767 -23.10 3.45 -14.39
N GLN A 768 -23.88 2.94 -13.44
CA GLN A 768 -24.79 3.74 -12.63
C GLN A 768 -24.05 4.73 -11.74
N TYR A 769 -23.02 4.29 -11.01
CA TYR A 769 -22.23 5.20 -10.16
C TYR A 769 -21.45 6.22 -10.98
N ARG A 770 -20.99 5.85 -12.18
CA ARG A 770 -20.43 6.79 -13.15
C ARG A 770 -21.42 7.89 -13.53
N LYS A 771 -22.67 7.52 -13.83
CA LYS A 771 -23.72 8.48 -14.20
C LYS A 771 -23.94 9.51 -13.09
N VAL A 772 -24.03 9.07 -11.84
CA VAL A 772 -24.16 9.95 -10.66
C VAL A 772 -22.93 10.84 -10.49
N PHE A 773 -21.72 10.30 -10.69
CA PHE A 773 -20.47 11.08 -10.59
C PHE A 773 -20.39 12.22 -11.62
N ASN A 774 -20.85 11.98 -12.86
CA ASN A 774 -20.77 12.97 -13.94
C ASN A 774 -21.92 14.00 -13.96
N GLN A 775 -22.91 13.88 -13.06
CA GLN A 775 -23.99 14.86 -12.95
C GLN A 775 -23.52 16.12 -12.22
N GLN A 776 -23.50 17.26 -12.94
CA GLN A 776 -23.00 18.54 -12.42
C GLN A 776 -23.86 19.12 -11.27
N HIS A 777 -25.15 18.77 -11.20
CA HIS A 777 -26.10 19.28 -10.19
C HIS A 777 -26.10 18.49 -8.87
N VAL A 778 -25.28 17.44 -8.75
CA VAL A 778 -25.21 16.59 -7.55
C VAL A 778 -24.25 17.19 -6.53
N GLU A 779 -24.66 17.21 -5.25
CA GLU A 779 -23.85 17.72 -4.14
C GLU A 779 -22.43 17.08 -4.13
N PRO A 780 -21.34 17.85 -3.92
CA PRO A 780 -19.97 17.34 -3.97
C PRO A 780 -19.71 16.10 -3.11
N ARG A 781 -20.37 16.00 -1.95
CA ARG A 781 -20.30 14.84 -1.05
C ARG A 781 -20.88 13.58 -1.66
N VAL A 782 -22.04 13.68 -2.31
CA VAL A 782 -22.71 12.56 -3.00
C VAL A 782 -21.89 12.13 -4.21
N ARG A 783 -21.34 13.09 -4.96
CA ARG A 783 -20.44 12.83 -6.09
C ARG A 783 -19.19 12.05 -5.67
N SER A 784 -18.54 12.45 -4.58
CA SER A 784 -17.38 11.76 -4.00
C SER A 784 -17.72 10.35 -3.49
N ALA A 785 -18.89 10.19 -2.85
CA ALA A 785 -19.37 8.88 -2.41
C ALA A 785 -19.67 7.94 -3.59
N ALA A 786 -20.28 8.46 -4.66
CA ALA A 786 -20.54 7.71 -5.89
C ALA A 786 -19.23 7.28 -6.57
N LEU A 787 -18.23 8.17 -6.67
CA LEU A 787 -16.91 7.84 -7.21
C LEU A 787 -16.25 6.69 -6.45
N LYS A 788 -16.26 6.78 -5.11
CA LYS A 788 -15.69 5.75 -4.23
C LYS A 788 -16.40 4.40 -4.40
N ARG A 789 -17.74 4.39 -4.45
CA ARG A 789 -18.51 3.16 -4.68
C ARG A 789 -18.28 2.59 -6.08
N GLY A 790 -18.30 3.43 -7.12
CA GLY A 790 -18.00 3.04 -8.49
C GLY A 790 -16.63 2.36 -8.60
N ALA A 791 -15.61 2.93 -7.95
CA ALA A 791 -14.26 2.35 -7.92
C ALA A 791 -14.21 0.98 -7.24
N GLU A 792 -14.98 0.74 -6.17
CA GLU A 792 -15.04 -0.57 -5.49
C GLU A 792 -15.74 -1.64 -6.36
N TYR A 793 -16.79 -1.27 -7.11
CA TYR A 793 -17.42 -2.18 -8.09
C TYR A 793 -16.49 -2.47 -9.29
N LEU A 794 -15.77 -1.45 -9.78
CA LEU A 794 -14.78 -1.61 -10.84
C LEU A 794 -13.62 -2.51 -10.38
N GLU A 795 -13.11 -2.34 -9.15
CA GLU A 795 -12.10 -3.25 -8.58
C GLU A 795 -12.65 -4.68 -8.46
N ARG A 796 -13.92 -4.87 -8.08
CA ARG A 796 -14.55 -6.19 -7.99
C ARG A 796 -14.60 -6.87 -9.35
N TYR A 797 -15.06 -6.17 -10.39
CA TYR A 797 -15.09 -6.69 -11.75
C TYR A 797 -13.67 -7.00 -12.27
N PHE A 798 -12.73 -6.09 -12.06
CA PHE A 798 -11.31 -6.28 -12.40
C PHE A 798 -10.71 -7.56 -11.78
N ARG A 799 -11.01 -7.85 -10.51
CA ARG A 799 -10.54 -9.08 -9.84
C ARG A 799 -11.22 -10.33 -10.36
N LEU A 800 -12.49 -10.25 -10.72
CA LEU A 800 -13.21 -11.36 -11.32
C LEU A 800 -12.66 -11.72 -12.71
N ILE A 801 -12.22 -10.73 -13.51
CA ILE A 801 -11.50 -11.00 -14.78
C ILE A 801 -10.21 -11.78 -14.50
N ALA A 802 -9.40 -11.29 -13.55
CA ALA A 802 -8.16 -11.99 -13.18
C ALA A 802 -8.41 -13.41 -12.66
N PHE A 803 -9.48 -13.61 -11.91
CA PHE A 803 -9.86 -14.93 -11.39
C PHE A 803 -10.37 -15.87 -12.49
N ALA A 804 -11.17 -15.38 -13.44
CA ALA A 804 -11.60 -16.16 -14.61
C ALA A 804 -10.39 -16.59 -15.47
N ALA A 805 -9.44 -15.69 -15.69
CA ALA A 805 -8.19 -15.99 -16.39
C ALA A 805 -7.35 -17.05 -15.65
N TYR A 806 -7.22 -16.93 -14.32
CA TYR A 806 -6.58 -17.94 -13.48
C TYR A 806 -7.26 -19.31 -13.61
N LEU A 807 -8.59 -19.35 -13.50
CA LEU A 807 -9.34 -20.59 -13.64
C LEU A 807 -9.16 -21.21 -15.02
N GLY A 808 -9.08 -20.42 -16.09
CA GLY A 808 -8.83 -20.93 -17.45
C GLY A 808 -7.35 -21.24 -17.75
N SER A 809 -6.43 -21.00 -16.81
CA SER A 809 -5.00 -21.29 -16.98
C SER A 809 -4.64 -22.75 -16.68
N GLU A 810 -3.48 -23.18 -17.15
CA GLU A 810 -2.94 -24.52 -16.90
C GLU A 810 -2.61 -24.77 -15.42
N THR A 811 -2.39 -23.70 -14.65
CA THR A 811 -1.93 -23.77 -13.24
C THR A 811 -2.94 -24.42 -12.28
N LEU A 812 -4.21 -24.50 -12.67
CA LEU A 812 -5.26 -25.16 -11.89
C LEU A 812 -5.40 -26.65 -12.25
N ASP A 813 -4.80 -27.14 -13.33
CA ASP A 813 -4.95 -28.56 -13.71
C ASP A 813 -4.34 -29.49 -12.65
N ASP A 814 -3.21 -29.08 -12.04
CA ASP A 814 -2.58 -29.75 -10.89
C ASP A 814 -3.44 -29.71 -9.60
N PHE A 815 -4.44 -28.82 -9.53
CA PHE A 815 -5.34 -28.74 -8.38
C PHE A 815 -6.30 -29.94 -8.30
N PHE A 816 -6.65 -30.52 -9.45
CA PHE A 816 -7.54 -31.69 -9.55
C PHE A 816 -6.78 -33.03 -9.59
N VAL A 817 -5.44 -33.01 -9.69
CA VAL A 817 -4.58 -34.21 -9.69
C VAL A 817 -4.01 -34.46 -8.28
N LYS A 818 -4.18 -35.69 -7.75
CA LYS A 818 -3.61 -36.08 -6.45
C LYS A 818 -2.08 -36.05 -6.49
N GLY A 819 -1.46 -35.09 -5.79
CA GLY A 819 0.00 -35.00 -5.60
C GLY A 819 0.72 -33.87 -6.34
N GLY A 820 0.01 -33.04 -7.13
CA GLY A 820 0.57 -31.87 -7.82
C GLY A 820 0.86 -30.67 -6.91
N SER A 821 1.78 -29.79 -7.34
CA SER A 821 2.10 -28.54 -6.62
C SER A 821 0.94 -27.55 -6.76
N LYS A 822 0.24 -27.27 -5.66
CA LYS A 822 -0.99 -26.45 -5.65
C LYS A 822 -0.67 -24.95 -5.76
N VAL A 823 -0.76 -24.36 -6.94
CA VAL A 823 -0.67 -22.90 -7.09
C VAL A 823 -2.04 -22.26 -6.84
N THR A 824 -2.23 -21.69 -5.63
CA THR A 824 -3.44 -20.91 -5.29
C THR A 824 -3.59 -19.62 -6.12
N PHE A 825 -4.81 -19.09 -6.28
CA PHE A 825 -5.06 -17.79 -6.91
C PHE A 825 -4.29 -16.67 -6.21
N LYS A 826 -4.20 -16.70 -4.88
CA LYS A 826 -3.35 -15.77 -4.13
C LYS A 826 -1.91 -15.81 -4.64
N ASN A 827 -1.27 -16.97 -4.69
CA ASN A 827 0.13 -17.07 -5.11
C ASN A 827 0.29 -16.71 -6.59
N TRP A 828 -0.62 -17.17 -7.45
CA TRP A 828 -0.64 -16.84 -8.88
C TRP A 828 -0.70 -15.33 -9.12
N LEU A 829 -1.56 -14.62 -8.37
CA LEU A 829 -1.69 -13.17 -8.49
C LEU A 829 -0.49 -12.40 -7.88
N HIS A 830 0.20 -12.96 -6.89
CA HIS A 830 1.42 -12.35 -6.32
C HIS A 830 2.60 -12.39 -7.29
N GLN A 831 2.65 -13.38 -8.18
CA GLN A 831 3.65 -13.50 -9.24
C GLN A 831 3.46 -12.48 -10.38
N ARG A 832 2.38 -11.67 -10.34
CA ARG A 832 1.99 -10.71 -11.39
C ARG A 832 1.90 -9.28 -10.82
N PRO A 833 3.04 -8.61 -10.56
CA PRO A 833 3.07 -7.26 -9.99
C PRO A 833 2.32 -6.22 -10.85
N GLU A 834 2.27 -6.41 -12.18
CA GLU A 834 1.54 -5.57 -13.13
C GLU A 834 0.03 -5.50 -12.84
N VAL A 835 -0.58 -6.63 -12.46
CA VAL A 835 -2.01 -6.68 -12.10
C VAL A 835 -2.26 -5.96 -10.77
N GLN A 836 -1.32 -6.05 -9.83
CA GLN A 836 -1.40 -5.30 -8.57
C GLN A 836 -1.26 -3.79 -8.79
N ALA A 837 -0.35 -3.36 -9.66
CA ALA A 837 -0.16 -1.94 -9.99
C ALA A 837 -1.40 -1.33 -10.64
N MET A 838 -2.04 -2.05 -11.57
CA MET A 838 -3.32 -1.62 -12.17
C MET A 838 -4.44 -1.49 -11.13
N LYS A 839 -4.58 -2.47 -10.23
CA LYS A 839 -5.52 -2.37 -9.10
C LYS A 839 -5.25 -1.15 -8.23
N TRP A 840 -3.98 -0.83 -7.93
CA TRP A 840 -3.62 0.37 -7.17
C TRP A 840 -4.02 1.65 -7.91
N SER A 841 -3.93 1.68 -9.25
CA SER A 841 -4.35 2.83 -10.04
C SER A 841 -5.84 3.15 -9.90
N ILE A 842 -6.71 2.13 -9.83
CA ILE A 842 -8.17 2.28 -9.56
C ILE A 842 -8.39 3.03 -8.25
N ARG A 843 -7.59 2.74 -7.22
CA ARG A 843 -7.75 3.34 -5.88
C ARG A 843 -7.14 4.73 -5.76
N LEU A 844 -6.00 4.97 -6.40
CA LEU A 844 -5.28 6.23 -6.29
C LEU A 844 -5.91 7.35 -7.11
N ARG A 845 -6.40 7.03 -8.32
CA ARG A 845 -6.99 8.02 -9.23
C ARG A 845 -8.28 7.49 -9.89
N PRO A 846 -9.33 7.18 -9.09
CA PRO A 846 -10.57 6.61 -9.62
C PRO A 846 -11.22 7.52 -10.66
N GLY A 847 -11.14 8.85 -10.49
CA GLY A 847 -11.75 9.83 -11.39
C GLY A 847 -11.41 9.63 -12.86
N ARG A 848 -10.15 9.25 -13.17
CA ARG A 848 -9.65 9.04 -14.53
C ARG A 848 -10.42 7.97 -15.32
N PHE A 849 -11.02 7.00 -14.63
CA PHE A 849 -11.78 5.92 -15.27
C PHE A 849 -13.27 6.25 -15.42
N PHE A 850 -13.75 7.29 -14.74
CA PHE A 850 -15.16 7.69 -14.71
C PHE A 850 -15.43 8.99 -15.48
N THR A 851 -14.41 9.79 -15.78
CA THR A 851 -14.49 10.99 -16.62
C THR A 851 -14.63 10.64 -18.10
N ILE A 852 -15.51 11.36 -18.81
CA ILE A 852 -15.64 11.29 -20.27
C ILE A 852 -14.39 11.93 -20.88
N PRO A 853 -13.61 11.23 -21.72
CA PRO A 853 -12.58 11.86 -22.55
C PRO A 853 -13.18 13.03 -23.33
N GLU A 854 -12.50 14.17 -23.37
CA GLU A 854 -13.01 15.42 -23.95
C GLU A 854 -13.44 15.23 -25.42
N GLU A 855 -12.85 14.25 -26.11
CA GLU A 855 -13.17 13.88 -27.49
C GLU A 855 -14.56 13.22 -27.67
N LEU A 856 -15.13 12.56 -26.65
CA LEU A 856 -16.51 12.02 -26.71
C LEU A 856 -17.59 13.09 -26.48
N ARG A 857 -17.21 14.35 -26.15
CA ARG A 857 -18.12 15.50 -26.08
C ARG A 857 -18.19 16.29 -27.39
N ALA A 858 -17.17 16.21 -28.23
CA ALA A 858 -17.14 16.89 -29.52
C ALA A 858 -17.57 15.92 -30.62
N GLN A 859 -18.70 16.21 -31.28
CA GLN A 859 -19.03 15.57 -32.55
C GLN A 859 -17.99 16.04 -33.57
N HIS A 860 -16.99 15.21 -33.89
CA HIS A 860 -16.15 15.44 -35.05
C HIS A 860 -16.96 15.07 -36.29
N GLU A 861 -17.31 16.07 -37.11
CA GLU A 861 -17.74 15.85 -38.49
C GLU A 861 -16.53 15.33 -39.30
N SER A 862 -16.40 14.02 -39.43
CA SER A 862 -15.35 13.40 -40.24
C SER A 862 -15.80 13.28 -41.69
N GLN A 863 -14.94 13.71 -42.63
CA GLN A 863 -15.13 13.50 -44.07
C GLN A 863 -15.21 11.99 -44.39
N HIS A 864 -15.97 11.63 -45.43
CA HIS A 864 -16.41 10.28 -45.81
C HIS A 864 -15.32 9.16 -45.84
N GLY A 865 -14.03 9.52 -45.93
CA GLY A 865 -12.90 8.57 -45.91
C GLY A 865 -12.46 8.10 -44.52
N ASP A 866 -12.64 8.93 -43.48
CA ASP A 866 -12.23 8.59 -42.10
C ASP A 866 -13.24 7.65 -41.43
N ALA A 867 -14.53 7.76 -41.76
CA ALA A 867 -15.59 6.89 -41.23
C ALA A 867 -15.42 5.41 -41.63
N VAL A 868 -14.91 5.15 -42.84
CA VAL A 868 -14.65 3.78 -43.32
C VAL A 868 -13.45 3.17 -42.58
N MET A 869 -12.39 3.96 -42.36
CA MET A 869 -11.22 3.52 -41.59
C MET A 869 -11.58 3.27 -40.13
N GLU A 870 -12.42 4.12 -39.54
CA GLU A 870 -12.92 3.95 -38.19
C GLU A 870 -13.85 2.72 -38.06
N SER A 871 -14.70 2.43 -39.05
CA SER A 871 -15.51 1.20 -39.08
C SER A 871 -14.63 -0.05 -39.03
N ILE A 872 -13.59 -0.11 -39.85
CA ILE A 872 -12.68 -1.27 -39.94
C ILE A 872 -11.89 -1.44 -38.64
N VAL A 873 -11.37 -0.34 -38.06
CA VAL A 873 -10.71 -0.39 -36.75
C VAL A 873 -11.67 -0.81 -35.63
N ASN A 874 -12.96 -0.50 -35.77
CA ASN A 874 -14.01 -0.88 -34.83
C ASN A 874 -14.55 -2.32 -35.01
N GLU A 875 -14.26 -2.96 -36.15
CA GLU A 875 -14.63 -4.35 -36.48
C GLU A 875 -13.55 -5.36 -36.07
N ARG A 876 -12.34 -4.91 -35.72
CA ARG A 876 -11.23 -5.76 -35.25
C ARG A 876 -11.61 -6.61 -34.03
N SER A 877 -11.31 -7.91 -34.09
CA SER A 877 -11.65 -8.91 -33.08
C SER A 877 -10.44 -9.62 -32.45
N GLY A 878 -9.22 -9.18 -32.76
CA GLY A 878 -7.99 -9.78 -32.24
C GLY A 878 -7.83 -9.67 -30.72
N SER A 879 -7.03 -10.57 -30.15
CA SER A 879 -6.81 -10.66 -28.69
C SER A 879 -6.03 -9.47 -28.12
N VAL A 880 -5.15 -8.88 -28.92
CA VAL A 880 -4.34 -7.68 -28.66
C VAL A 880 -4.74 -6.55 -29.61
N LEU A 881 -4.82 -6.84 -30.92
CA LEU A 881 -5.32 -5.93 -31.95
C LEU A 881 -6.85 -6.01 -32.04
N GLY A 882 -7.51 -5.58 -30.98
CA GLY A 882 -8.97 -5.56 -30.90
C GLY A 882 -9.58 -4.22 -31.31
N LYS A 883 -10.91 -4.14 -31.22
CA LYS A 883 -11.73 -2.95 -31.46
C LYS A 883 -11.10 -1.65 -30.96
N GLY A 884 -11.00 -0.64 -31.83
CA GLY A 884 -10.45 0.68 -31.50
C GLY A 884 -8.92 0.77 -31.46
N SER A 885 -8.21 -0.34 -31.73
CA SER A 885 -6.74 -0.38 -31.70
C SER A 885 -6.15 -0.13 -33.08
N ILE A 886 -5.06 0.64 -33.14
CA ILE A 886 -4.34 0.95 -34.36
C ILE A 886 -2.87 0.54 -34.25
N LEU A 887 -2.26 0.26 -35.40
CA LEU A 887 -0.82 0.10 -35.55
C LEU A 887 -0.26 1.37 -36.16
N LYS A 888 0.45 2.15 -35.35
CA LYS A 888 1.08 3.40 -35.77
C LYS A 888 2.56 3.18 -36.05
N MET A 889 3.05 3.70 -37.16
CA MET A 889 4.47 3.72 -37.50
C MET A 889 5.27 4.45 -36.43
N TYR A 890 6.39 3.85 -36.01
CA TYR A 890 7.20 4.40 -34.93
C TYR A 890 7.98 5.66 -35.32
N PHE A 891 8.22 5.86 -36.63
CA PHE A 891 8.84 7.05 -37.18
C PHE A 891 7.81 8.17 -37.33
N PHE A 892 8.17 9.38 -36.90
CA PHE A 892 7.33 10.56 -37.01
C PHE A 892 8.16 11.82 -37.32
N PRO A 893 7.55 12.83 -37.97
CA PRO A 893 8.22 14.10 -38.26
C PRO A 893 8.64 14.82 -36.98
N GLY A 894 9.85 15.39 -36.94
CA GLY A 894 10.38 16.04 -35.73
C GLY A 894 11.04 15.07 -34.74
N GLN A 895 11.13 13.77 -35.05
CA GLN A 895 12.02 12.87 -34.35
C GLN A 895 13.45 13.40 -34.50
N ARG A 896 13.94 13.97 -33.40
CA ARG A 896 15.24 14.63 -33.28
C ARG A 896 16.33 13.66 -33.82
N THR A 897 17.39 14.13 -34.47
CA THR A 897 18.47 13.26 -34.99
C THR A 897 19.74 13.66 -34.26
N SER A 898 20.27 12.77 -33.40
CA SER A 898 21.54 13.00 -32.70
C SER A 898 22.67 13.33 -33.69
N SER A 899 23.56 14.23 -33.27
CA SER A 899 24.56 14.92 -34.08
C SER A 899 25.94 14.23 -34.15
N ARG A 900 26.18 13.11 -33.46
CA ARG A 900 27.53 12.49 -33.37
C ARG A 900 27.72 11.15 -34.10
N VAL A 901 26.70 10.29 -34.16
CA VAL A 901 26.77 8.99 -34.86
C VAL A 901 25.52 8.82 -35.73
N GLN A 902 25.68 8.93 -37.04
CA GLN A 902 24.57 8.81 -37.99
C GLN A 902 24.53 7.41 -38.58
N ILE A 903 23.50 6.64 -38.24
CA ILE A 903 23.24 5.32 -38.81
C ILE A 903 21.88 5.35 -39.49
N THR A 904 21.86 5.20 -40.80
CA THR A 904 20.62 5.22 -41.57
C THR A 904 19.67 4.12 -41.08
N GLY A 905 18.47 4.53 -40.64
CA GLY A 905 17.45 3.62 -40.09
C GLY A 905 17.55 3.40 -38.57
N ALA A 906 18.52 3.98 -37.87
CA ALA A 906 18.62 3.98 -36.41
C ALA A 906 18.72 5.43 -35.89
N PRO A 907 17.59 6.03 -35.47
CA PRO A 907 17.60 7.40 -34.96
C PRO A 907 18.28 7.49 -33.58
N HIS A 908 18.77 8.69 -33.24
CA HIS A 908 19.25 9.04 -31.89
C HIS A 908 20.31 8.11 -31.29
N VAL A 909 21.31 7.74 -32.07
CA VAL A 909 22.43 6.97 -31.51
C VAL A 909 23.29 7.87 -30.64
N TYR A 910 23.55 7.44 -29.42
CA TYR A 910 24.45 8.09 -28.47
C TYR A 910 25.38 7.07 -27.82
N LYS A 911 26.64 7.46 -27.60
CA LYS A 911 27.65 6.65 -26.90
C LYS A 911 28.10 7.42 -25.66
N VAL A 912 28.16 6.74 -24.52
CA VAL A 912 28.74 7.30 -23.29
C VAL A 912 30.25 7.39 -23.46
N ASP A 913 30.82 8.56 -23.19
CA ASP A 913 32.26 8.74 -23.26
C ASP A 913 32.96 7.82 -22.23
N ARG A 914 34.05 7.15 -22.66
CA ARG A 914 34.86 6.20 -21.88
C ARG A 914 34.19 4.87 -21.49
N TYR A 915 32.93 4.64 -21.83
CA TYR A 915 32.25 3.35 -21.60
C TYR A 915 31.77 2.74 -22.91
N PRO A 916 31.75 1.40 -23.05
CA PRO A 916 31.18 0.73 -24.21
C PRO A 916 29.65 0.65 -24.10
N VAL A 917 29.00 1.76 -23.71
CA VAL A 917 27.55 1.85 -23.49
C VAL A 917 26.94 2.81 -24.51
N TYR A 918 25.89 2.34 -25.17
CA TYR A 918 25.23 3.01 -26.28
C TYR A 918 23.72 3.07 -26.02
N SER A 919 23.05 4.11 -26.50
CA SER A 919 21.59 4.14 -26.67
C SER A 919 21.21 4.45 -28.11
N MET A 920 20.02 4.02 -28.49
CA MET A 920 19.38 4.41 -29.75
C MET A 920 17.86 4.49 -29.58
N ALA A 921 17.22 5.28 -30.43
CA ALA A 921 15.78 5.18 -30.64
C ALA A 921 15.45 3.90 -31.44
N THR A 922 14.18 3.50 -31.43
CA THR A 922 13.68 2.33 -32.16
C THR A 922 14.18 2.30 -33.61
N PRO A 923 15.00 1.30 -34.02
CA PRO A 923 15.54 1.22 -35.37
C PRO A 923 14.63 0.41 -36.31
N THR A 924 14.80 0.57 -37.62
CA THR A 924 14.38 -0.43 -38.62
C THR A 924 15.25 -1.68 -38.53
N ILE A 925 14.82 -2.80 -39.14
CA ILE A 925 15.67 -4.02 -39.20
C ILE A 925 17.02 -3.72 -39.88
N SER A 926 17.01 -2.93 -40.96
CA SER A 926 18.23 -2.50 -41.66
C SER A 926 19.10 -1.59 -40.77
N GLY A 927 18.49 -0.66 -40.02
CA GLY A 927 19.19 0.20 -39.07
C GLY A 927 19.84 -0.59 -37.94
N ALA A 928 19.15 -1.60 -37.39
CA ALA A 928 19.70 -2.51 -36.38
C ALA A 928 20.91 -3.28 -36.92
N LYS A 929 20.84 -3.83 -38.14
CA LYS A 929 21.98 -4.48 -38.81
C LYS A 929 23.19 -3.57 -38.93
N LYS A 930 22.98 -2.33 -39.39
CA LYS A 930 24.06 -1.33 -39.52
C LYS A 930 24.67 -0.95 -38.17
N MET A 931 23.86 -0.80 -37.12
CA MET A 931 24.35 -0.53 -35.77
C MET A 931 25.18 -1.69 -35.21
N LEU A 932 24.72 -2.92 -35.38
CA LEU A 932 25.48 -4.10 -34.93
C LEU A 932 26.79 -4.28 -35.71
N ALA A 933 26.78 -4.02 -37.02
CA ALA A 933 28.01 -4.00 -37.83
C ALA A 933 28.99 -2.90 -37.37
N TYR A 934 28.49 -1.71 -37.07
CA TYR A 934 29.29 -0.61 -36.49
C TYR A 934 29.95 -0.99 -35.16
N LEU A 935 29.27 -1.79 -34.33
CA LEU A 935 29.80 -2.33 -33.08
C LEU A 935 30.77 -3.51 -33.26
N GLY A 936 31.08 -3.93 -34.49
CA GLY A 936 32.04 -5.01 -34.75
C GLY A 936 31.55 -6.41 -34.35
N THR A 937 30.23 -6.63 -34.33
CA THR A 937 29.62 -7.87 -33.82
C THR A 937 29.52 -9.00 -34.86
N LYS A 938 29.82 -8.73 -36.13
CA LYS A 938 29.75 -9.72 -37.21
C LYS A 938 31.03 -10.56 -37.28
N LEU A 939 30.90 -11.89 -37.20
CA LEU A 939 32.02 -12.81 -37.39
C LEU A 939 32.55 -12.71 -38.83
N LYS A 940 33.87 -12.52 -39.00
CA LYS A 940 34.52 -12.54 -40.32
C LYS A 940 34.73 -13.99 -40.77
N GLU A 941 34.38 -14.31 -42.01
CA GLU A 941 34.71 -15.58 -42.64
C GLU A 941 36.23 -15.63 -42.89
N GLY A 942 36.96 -16.42 -42.10
CA GLY A 942 38.42 -16.51 -42.13
C GLY A 942 39.02 -16.10 -40.79
N GLY A 943 39.35 -17.10 -39.96
CA GLY A 943 39.74 -16.94 -38.55
C GLY A 943 40.87 -15.94 -38.32
N GLY A 944 40.67 -15.03 -37.37
CA GLY A 944 41.71 -14.13 -36.88
C GLY A 944 41.26 -13.09 -35.85
N ASP A 945 39.98 -12.68 -35.81
CA ASP A 945 39.51 -11.65 -34.89
C ASP A 945 38.20 -12.07 -34.20
N SER A 946 38.20 -12.09 -32.87
CA SER A 946 37.03 -12.43 -32.04
C SER A 946 35.95 -11.36 -32.18
N ALA A 947 34.78 -11.70 -32.76
CA ALA A 947 33.66 -10.75 -32.88
C ALA A 947 33.21 -10.25 -31.50
N ALA A 948 33.09 -8.92 -31.35
CA ALA A 948 32.69 -8.30 -30.10
C ALA A 948 31.26 -8.73 -29.73
N ARG A 949 31.07 -9.25 -28.52
CA ARG A 949 29.75 -9.63 -28.03
C ARG A 949 28.98 -8.39 -27.56
N VAL A 950 27.75 -8.18 -28.02
CA VAL A 950 26.93 -7.01 -27.61
C VAL A 950 25.65 -7.43 -26.89
N VAL A 951 25.40 -6.81 -25.74
CA VAL A 951 24.16 -6.98 -24.97
C VAL A 951 23.16 -5.91 -25.40
N VAL A 952 22.11 -6.32 -26.11
CA VAL A 952 21.00 -5.46 -26.54
C VAL A 952 19.89 -5.52 -25.50
N THR A 953 19.62 -4.40 -24.84
CA THR A 953 18.54 -4.29 -23.86
C THR A 953 17.46 -3.34 -24.39
N ASP A 954 16.27 -3.88 -24.57
CA ASP A 954 15.12 -3.15 -25.07
C ASP A 954 14.27 -2.62 -23.91
N LEU A 955 14.25 -1.30 -23.75
CA LEU A 955 13.63 -0.59 -22.63
C LEU A 955 12.16 -0.24 -22.86
N ARG A 956 11.59 -0.64 -24.00
CA ARG A 956 10.23 -0.24 -24.39
C ARG A 956 9.17 -1.02 -23.60
N GLU A 957 8.22 -0.28 -23.06
CA GLU A 957 7.05 -0.81 -22.33
C GLU A 957 5.88 -1.15 -23.24
N GLU A 958 5.84 -0.52 -24.41
CA GLU A 958 4.82 -0.73 -25.44
C GLU A 958 5.16 -1.93 -26.32
N ALA A 959 4.14 -2.67 -26.76
CA ALA A 959 4.31 -3.74 -27.74
C ALA A 959 4.65 -3.16 -29.12
N VAL A 960 5.71 -3.68 -29.72
CA VAL A 960 6.20 -3.30 -31.05
C VAL A 960 6.18 -4.52 -31.96
N VAL A 961 5.84 -4.31 -33.23
CA VAL A 961 5.93 -5.32 -34.29
C VAL A 961 6.64 -4.73 -35.50
N TYR A 962 7.43 -5.54 -36.21
CA TYR A 962 8.07 -5.14 -37.46
C TYR A 962 7.27 -5.67 -38.64
N ILE A 963 6.85 -4.78 -39.53
CA ILE A 963 6.13 -5.10 -40.78
C ILE A 963 6.98 -4.58 -41.93
N ASN A 964 7.34 -5.44 -42.89
CA ASN A 964 8.20 -5.10 -44.03
C ASN A 964 9.52 -4.40 -43.58
N GLY A 965 10.06 -4.80 -42.43
CA GLY A 965 11.29 -4.23 -41.84
C GLY A 965 11.11 -2.89 -41.09
N THR A 966 9.90 -2.35 -41.04
CA THR A 966 9.56 -1.09 -40.37
C THR A 966 8.85 -1.36 -39.03
N PRO A 967 9.23 -0.69 -37.93
CA PRO A 967 8.59 -0.85 -36.63
C PRO A 967 7.26 -0.10 -36.55
N PHE A 968 6.24 -0.79 -36.04
CA PHE A 968 4.92 -0.28 -35.70
C PHE A 968 4.63 -0.52 -34.22
N VAL A 969 3.93 0.42 -33.60
CA VAL A 969 3.54 0.36 -32.19
C VAL A 969 2.03 0.34 -32.05
N LEU A 970 1.54 -0.43 -31.09
CA LEU A 970 0.14 -0.46 -30.73
C LEU A 970 -0.28 0.87 -30.09
N ARG A 971 -1.39 1.45 -30.58
CA ARG A 971 -2.02 2.68 -30.08
C ARG A 971 -3.54 2.53 -30.07
N GLU A 972 -4.23 3.47 -29.43
CA GLU A 972 -5.69 3.59 -29.47
C GLU A 972 -6.07 4.66 -30.49
N LEU A 973 -7.14 4.43 -31.26
CA LEU A 973 -7.62 5.38 -32.26
C LEU A 973 -8.01 6.74 -31.64
N SER A 974 -8.61 6.71 -30.45
CA SER A 974 -8.97 7.92 -29.69
C SER A 974 -7.75 8.68 -29.16
N LYS A 975 -6.58 8.04 -29.09
CA LYS A 975 -5.34 8.59 -28.54
C LYS A 975 -4.13 8.13 -29.36
N PRO A 976 -4.03 8.55 -30.63
CA PRO A 976 -3.10 7.95 -31.57
C PRO A 976 -1.64 8.38 -31.31
N VAL A 977 -1.43 9.43 -30.52
CA VAL A 977 -0.11 9.95 -30.13
C VAL A 977 0.27 9.58 -28.69
N ASP A 978 -0.70 9.33 -27.80
CA ASP A 978 -0.41 8.96 -26.41
C ASP A 978 0.22 7.55 -26.33
N THR A 979 1.23 7.41 -25.49
CA THR A 979 1.83 6.12 -25.19
C THR A 979 0.86 5.22 -24.40
N LEU A 980 0.65 3.99 -24.88
CA LEU A 980 -0.08 2.94 -24.15
C LEU A 980 0.75 2.47 -22.93
N LYS A 981 0.54 3.13 -21.80
CA LYS A 981 1.25 2.85 -20.55
C LYS A 981 0.65 1.63 -19.82
N HIS A 982 1.46 0.61 -19.57
CA HIS A 982 1.20 -0.56 -18.73
C HIS A 982 2.03 -0.48 -17.45
N VAL A 983 1.43 0.07 -16.38
CA VAL A 983 2.14 0.30 -15.12
C VAL A 983 2.70 -1.02 -14.56
N GLY A 984 4.02 -1.13 -14.50
CA GLY A 984 4.72 -2.24 -13.87
C GLY A 984 4.82 -3.54 -14.70
N ILE A 985 4.58 -3.49 -16.01
CA ILE A 985 4.72 -4.66 -16.89
C ILE A 985 6.16 -5.19 -16.96
N THR A 986 6.31 -6.51 -17.04
CA THR A 986 7.61 -7.20 -17.17
C THR A 986 7.94 -7.49 -18.63
N GLY A 987 9.22 -7.68 -18.95
CA GLY A 987 9.66 -7.94 -20.32
C GLY A 987 9.00 -9.16 -20.96
N ALA A 988 8.93 -10.28 -20.24
CA ALA A 988 8.31 -11.52 -20.72
C ALA A 988 6.81 -11.34 -21.06
N VAL A 989 6.09 -10.52 -20.30
CA VAL A 989 4.69 -10.22 -20.58
C VAL A 989 4.56 -9.35 -21.83
N VAL A 990 5.47 -8.39 -22.05
CA VAL A 990 5.50 -7.59 -23.29
C VAL A 990 5.79 -8.49 -24.50
N GLU A 991 6.75 -9.40 -24.40
CA GLU A 991 7.08 -10.35 -25.48
C GLU A 991 5.90 -11.29 -25.83
N SER A 992 5.14 -11.74 -24.83
CA SER A 992 3.89 -12.49 -25.06
C SER A 992 2.85 -11.65 -25.81
N ILE A 993 2.64 -10.39 -25.40
CA ILE A 993 1.73 -9.47 -26.10
C ILE A 993 2.19 -9.23 -27.55
N GLU A 994 3.49 -9.07 -27.80
CA GLU A 994 4.04 -8.89 -29.14
C GLU A 994 3.82 -10.14 -30.03
N THR A 995 3.92 -11.33 -29.45
CA THR A 995 3.67 -12.60 -30.14
C THR A 995 2.21 -12.73 -30.54
N ARG A 996 1.29 -12.47 -29.61
CA ARG A 996 -0.16 -12.47 -29.88
C ARG A 996 -0.58 -11.36 -30.84
N LEU A 997 0.05 -10.18 -30.74
CA LEU A 997 -0.17 -9.09 -31.70
C LEU A 997 0.22 -9.52 -33.12
N LYS A 998 1.33 -10.23 -33.28
CA LYS A 998 1.72 -10.81 -34.57
C LYS A 998 0.66 -11.81 -35.07
N GLU A 999 0.15 -12.69 -34.22
CA GLU A 999 -0.90 -13.65 -34.58
C GLU A 999 -2.20 -12.96 -35.04
N ASP A 1000 -2.62 -11.90 -34.34
CA ASP A 1000 -3.78 -11.10 -34.73
C ASP A 1000 -3.56 -10.42 -36.09
N ILE A 1001 -2.38 -9.85 -36.34
CA ILE A 1001 -2.01 -9.24 -37.63
C ILE A 1001 -2.07 -10.28 -38.75
N LEU A 1002 -1.49 -11.46 -38.53
CA LEU A 1002 -1.50 -12.53 -39.52
C LEU A 1002 -2.91 -13.03 -39.80
N SER A 1003 -3.81 -12.98 -38.81
CA SER A 1003 -5.21 -13.36 -38.96
C SER A 1003 -5.98 -12.32 -39.77
N GLU A 1004 -5.88 -11.03 -39.42
CA GLU A 1004 -6.48 -9.93 -40.19
C GLU A 1004 -6.00 -9.95 -41.65
N VAL A 1005 -4.70 -10.14 -41.89
CA VAL A 1005 -4.11 -10.21 -43.24
C VAL A 1005 -4.64 -11.40 -44.05
N ARG A 1006 -4.90 -12.55 -43.42
CA ARG A 1006 -5.52 -13.71 -44.10
C ARG A 1006 -6.97 -13.42 -44.50
N GLU A 1007 -7.71 -12.74 -43.64
CA GLU A 1007 -9.12 -12.40 -43.88
C GLU A 1007 -9.29 -11.33 -44.98
N THR A 1008 -8.40 -10.35 -45.03
CA THR A 1008 -8.47 -9.21 -45.97
C THR A 1008 -7.74 -9.44 -47.30
N GLY A 1009 -7.24 -10.66 -47.54
CA GLY A 1009 -6.55 -11.02 -48.79
C GLY A 1009 -5.19 -10.35 -48.96
N GLY A 1010 -4.41 -10.23 -47.88
CA GLY A 1010 -3.02 -9.74 -47.91
C GLY A 1010 -2.84 -8.25 -47.61
N ARG A 1011 -3.90 -7.51 -47.26
CA ARG A 1011 -3.87 -6.05 -47.04
C ARG A 1011 -4.28 -5.65 -45.63
N MET A 1012 -3.55 -4.74 -45.00
CA MET A 1012 -3.88 -4.28 -43.65
C MET A 1012 -3.85 -2.76 -43.54
N LEU A 1013 -4.72 -2.21 -42.68
CA LEU A 1013 -4.76 -0.79 -42.38
C LEU A 1013 -3.73 -0.43 -41.30
N LEU A 1014 -2.71 0.34 -41.71
CA LEU A 1014 -1.63 0.87 -40.87
C LEU A 1014 -1.76 2.40 -40.74
N HIS A 1015 -1.08 2.99 -39.76
CA HIS A 1015 -1.18 4.42 -39.48
C HIS A 1015 0.19 5.08 -39.44
N ARG A 1016 0.30 6.34 -39.86
CA ARG A 1016 1.52 7.15 -39.75
C ARG A 1016 1.20 8.58 -39.34
N GLU A 1017 2.18 9.27 -38.80
CA GLU A 1017 2.05 10.69 -38.44
C GLU A 1017 2.58 11.56 -39.57
N GLU A 1018 1.77 12.51 -40.02
CA GLU A 1018 2.15 13.52 -41.01
C GLU A 1018 2.08 14.90 -40.36
N TYR A 1019 3.18 15.64 -40.44
CA TYR A 1019 3.29 17.00 -39.93
C TYR A 1019 2.93 17.96 -41.05
N SER A 1020 2.01 18.87 -40.77
CA SER A 1020 1.61 19.92 -41.69
C SER A 1020 2.37 21.22 -41.36
N PRO A 1021 3.34 21.65 -42.18
CA PRO A 1021 4.09 22.87 -41.94
C PRO A 1021 3.22 24.13 -41.90
N ALA A 1022 2.05 24.09 -42.54
CA ALA A 1022 1.11 25.21 -42.64
C ALA A 1022 0.28 25.42 -41.35
N SER A 1023 0.06 24.35 -40.57
CA SER A 1023 -0.75 24.39 -39.33
C SER A 1023 0.09 24.22 -38.06
N ASN A 1024 1.36 23.82 -38.18
CA ASN A 1024 2.23 23.44 -37.06
C ASN A 1024 1.61 22.31 -36.19
N GLU A 1025 0.74 21.50 -36.79
CA GLU A 1025 0.05 20.38 -36.16
C GLU A 1025 0.44 19.07 -36.85
N SER A 1026 0.51 17.99 -36.07
CA SER A 1026 0.76 16.64 -36.58
C SER A 1026 -0.54 15.85 -36.55
N ARG A 1027 -0.91 15.24 -37.70
CA ARG A 1027 -2.13 14.42 -37.83
C ARG A 1027 -1.75 12.97 -38.09
N VAL A 1028 -2.44 12.03 -37.44
CA VAL A 1028 -2.28 10.61 -37.70
C VAL A 1028 -3.25 10.20 -38.81
N ILE A 1029 -2.73 9.60 -39.88
CA ILE A 1029 -3.51 9.15 -41.03
C ILE A 1029 -3.38 7.63 -41.21
N GLY A 1030 -4.46 6.98 -41.65
CA GLY A 1030 -4.47 5.58 -42.03
C GLY A 1030 -4.10 5.37 -43.50
N TYR A 1031 -3.44 4.26 -43.81
CA TYR A 1031 -3.12 3.84 -45.18
C TYR A 1031 -3.10 2.30 -45.29
N TRP A 1032 -3.43 1.79 -46.47
CA TRP A 1032 -3.42 0.35 -46.75
C TRP A 1032 -2.04 -0.11 -47.19
N GLU A 1033 -1.57 -1.22 -46.61
CA GLU A 1033 -0.28 -1.83 -46.94
C GLU A 1033 -0.47 -3.30 -47.29
N ASN A 1034 0.25 -3.80 -48.30
CA ASN A 1034 0.32 -5.23 -48.61
C ASN A 1034 1.33 -5.90 -47.66
N ILE A 1035 0.88 -6.89 -46.90
CA ILE A 1035 1.70 -7.57 -45.89
C ILE A 1035 1.81 -9.05 -46.26
N GLN A 1036 3.05 -9.52 -46.42
CA GLN A 1036 3.34 -10.95 -46.52
C GLN A 1036 3.57 -11.54 -45.12
N PRO A 1037 3.05 -12.75 -44.81
CA PRO A 1037 3.20 -13.37 -43.49
C PRO A 1037 4.64 -13.44 -42.96
N GLU A 1038 5.61 -13.72 -43.84
CA GLU A 1038 7.04 -13.81 -43.53
C GLU A 1038 7.69 -12.47 -43.14
N ASN A 1039 7.04 -11.35 -43.46
CA ASN A 1039 7.53 -10.00 -43.20
C ASN A 1039 7.01 -9.40 -41.88
N VAL A 1040 6.21 -10.14 -41.11
CA VAL A 1040 5.74 -9.75 -39.77
C VAL A 1040 6.60 -10.42 -38.72
N LYS A 1041 7.41 -9.64 -37.99
CA LYS A 1041 8.34 -10.14 -36.97
C LYS A 1041 8.19 -9.41 -35.64
N THR A 1042 8.28 -10.14 -34.53
CA THR A 1042 8.44 -9.53 -33.20
C THR A 1042 9.88 -9.03 -33.01
N PRO A 1043 10.14 -8.08 -32.09
CA PRO A 1043 11.50 -7.68 -31.74
C PRO A 1043 12.40 -8.87 -31.37
N ALA A 1044 11.89 -9.81 -30.58
CA ALA A 1044 12.64 -11.02 -30.21
C ALA A 1044 13.02 -11.86 -31.44
N GLU A 1045 12.11 -12.05 -32.40
CA GLU A 1045 12.38 -12.75 -33.66
C GLU A 1045 13.38 -12.00 -34.55
N VAL A 1046 13.32 -10.66 -34.58
CA VAL A 1046 14.29 -9.83 -35.32
C VAL A 1046 15.69 -10.06 -34.76
N TYR A 1047 15.89 -9.93 -33.45
CA TYR A 1047 17.22 -10.11 -32.86
C TYR A 1047 17.68 -11.57 -32.80
N ALA A 1048 16.76 -12.54 -32.77
CA ALA A 1048 17.09 -13.96 -32.97
C ALA A 1048 17.61 -14.21 -34.40
N ALA A 1049 16.91 -13.73 -35.43
CA ALA A 1049 17.35 -13.86 -36.81
C ALA A 1049 18.71 -13.17 -37.06
N LEU A 1050 18.96 -12.02 -36.41
CA LEU A 1050 20.28 -11.38 -36.46
C LEU A 1050 21.38 -12.24 -35.82
N LYS A 1051 21.07 -12.92 -34.71
CA LYS A 1051 22.02 -13.87 -34.11
C LYS A 1051 22.34 -15.03 -35.06
N ASP A 1052 21.35 -15.54 -35.78
CA ASP A 1052 21.50 -16.60 -36.78
C ASP A 1052 22.29 -16.12 -38.03
N GLU A 1053 22.20 -14.84 -38.37
CA GLU A 1053 23.04 -14.17 -39.38
C GLU A 1053 24.51 -13.92 -38.91
N SER A 1054 24.98 -14.66 -37.90
CA SER A 1054 26.35 -14.61 -37.36
C SER A 1054 26.74 -13.32 -36.64
N TYR A 1055 25.77 -12.57 -36.10
CA TYR A 1055 26.04 -11.47 -35.18
C TYR A 1055 26.13 -11.98 -33.73
N ASN A 1056 27.24 -11.69 -33.03
CA ASN A 1056 27.45 -12.10 -31.64
C ASN A 1056 26.69 -11.20 -30.65
N ILE A 1057 25.38 -11.44 -30.48
CA ILE A 1057 24.51 -10.62 -29.63
C ILE A 1057 23.72 -11.44 -28.61
N SER A 1058 23.32 -10.77 -27.51
CA SER A 1058 22.28 -11.23 -26.60
C SER A 1058 21.19 -10.18 -26.48
N TYR A 1059 19.93 -10.56 -26.68
CA TYR A 1059 18.78 -9.67 -26.57
C TYR A 1059 18.00 -9.91 -25.27
N ARG A 1060 17.55 -8.84 -24.61
CA ARG A 1060 16.63 -8.90 -23.47
C ARG A 1060 15.63 -7.74 -23.49
N ARG A 1061 14.38 -7.98 -23.10
CA ARG A 1061 13.36 -6.94 -22.89
C ARG A 1061 13.25 -6.55 -21.41
N ILE A 1062 13.46 -5.27 -21.09
CA ILE A 1062 13.37 -4.71 -19.72
C ILE A 1062 12.64 -3.36 -19.76
N PRO A 1063 11.30 -3.33 -19.66
CA PRO A 1063 10.50 -2.11 -19.76
C PRO A 1063 10.90 -1.01 -18.75
N LEU A 1064 11.39 0.14 -19.22
CA LEU A 1064 11.87 1.24 -18.38
C LEU A 1064 11.65 2.61 -19.05
N THR A 1065 10.42 3.12 -18.96
CA THR A 1065 10.02 4.43 -19.51
C THR A 1065 10.27 5.56 -18.51
N ARG A 1066 10.21 6.82 -18.97
CA ARG A 1066 10.41 8.03 -18.14
C ARG A 1066 9.22 8.27 -17.20
N GLU A 1067 8.04 7.86 -17.61
CA GLU A 1067 6.77 8.10 -16.93
C GLU A 1067 6.42 7.01 -15.92
N ARG A 1068 7.01 5.82 -16.07
CA ARG A 1068 6.94 4.73 -15.08
C ARG A 1068 7.66 5.14 -13.79
N ASP A 1069 7.11 4.73 -12.65
CA ASP A 1069 7.81 4.81 -11.38
C ASP A 1069 9.00 3.83 -11.37
N ALA A 1070 10.20 4.33 -11.12
CA ALA A 1070 11.37 3.47 -10.97
C ALA A 1070 11.23 2.59 -9.72
N LEU A 1071 11.57 1.31 -9.85
CA LEU A 1071 11.58 0.33 -8.76
C LEU A 1071 12.99 -0.20 -8.52
N ALA A 1072 13.28 -0.65 -7.30
CA ALA A 1072 14.55 -1.32 -7.00
C ALA A 1072 14.75 -2.61 -7.83
N SER A 1073 13.68 -3.32 -8.18
CA SER A 1073 13.73 -4.47 -9.09
C SER A 1073 14.17 -4.12 -10.51
N ASP A 1074 13.92 -2.89 -10.95
CA ASP A 1074 14.34 -2.43 -12.28
C ASP A 1074 15.86 -2.28 -12.33
N VAL A 1075 16.47 -1.85 -11.22
CA VAL A 1075 17.92 -1.74 -11.08
C VAL A 1075 18.57 -3.12 -11.10
N ASP A 1076 18.02 -4.09 -10.38
CA ASP A 1076 18.47 -5.49 -10.44
C ASP A 1076 18.39 -6.05 -11.87
N ALA A 1077 17.28 -5.83 -12.57
CA ALA A 1077 17.09 -6.32 -13.93
C ALA A 1077 18.17 -5.82 -14.90
N ILE A 1078 18.52 -4.52 -14.83
CA ILE A 1078 19.58 -3.93 -15.66
C ILE A 1078 20.96 -4.40 -15.19
N GLN A 1079 21.22 -4.46 -13.88
CA GLN A 1079 22.51 -4.93 -13.35
C GLN A 1079 22.84 -6.36 -13.82
N TYR A 1080 21.86 -7.27 -13.80
CA TYR A 1080 22.05 -8.66 -14.22
C TYR A 1080 22.18 -8.83 -15.74
N CYS A 1081 22.09 -7.75 -16.52
CA CYS A 1081 22.52 -7.74 -17.93
C CYS A 1081 24.04 -7.68 -18.10
N LYS A 1082 24.80 -7.40 -17.04
CA LYS A 1082 26.27 -7.42 -17.10
C LYS A 1082 26.76 -8.80 -17.59
N ASP A 1083 27.61 -8.77 -18.60
CA ASP A 1083 28.29 -9.94 -19.15
C ASP A 1083 29.76 -9.56 -19.31
N ASP A 1084 30.66 -10.25 -18.59
CA ASP A 1084 32.09 -9.94 -18.58
C ASP A 1084 32.75 -10.22 -19.95
N ALA A 1085 32.10 -11.00 -20.81
CA ALA A 1085 32.54 -11.24 -22.18
C ALA A 1085 31.97 -10.22 -23.19
N ALA A 1086 31.11 -9.28 -22.77
CA ALA A 1086 30.52 -8.29 -23.66
C ALA A 1086 31.49 -7.14 -23.99
N GLY A 1087 31.71 -6.93 -25.29
CA GLY A 1087 32.41 -5.77 -25.85
C GLY A 1087 31.57 -4.50 -25.92
N GLY A 1088 30.24 -4.57 -25.69
CA GLY A 1088 29.38 -3.39 -25.56
C GLY A 1088 27.94 -3.64 -25.14
N TYR A 1089 27.29 -2.59 -24.67
CA TYR A 1089 25.90 -2.58 -24.17
C TYR A 1089 25.08 -1.57 -24.98
N LEU A 1090 23.96 -2.01 -25.57
CA LEU A 1090 23.12 -1.19 -26.43
C LEU A 1090 21.69 -1.12 -25.88
N PHE A 1091 21.23 0.08 -25.52
CA PHE A 1091 19.89 0.33 -25.01
C PHE A 1091 18.96 0.87 -26.10
N ILE A 1092 17.79 0.24 -26.26
CA ILE A 1092 16.76 0.67 -27.21
C ILE A 1092 15.61 1.29 -26.44
N SER A 1093 15.17 2.49 -26.82
CA SER A 1093 13.99 3.13 -26.23
C SER A 1093 13.16 3.85 -27.29
N HIS A 1094 12.02 4.43 -26.92
CA HIS A 1094 11.15 5.13 -27.86
C HIS A 1094 11.89 6.25 -28.62
N THR A 1095 12.57 7.12 -27.89
CA THR A 1095 13.28 8.27 -28.46
C THR A 1095 14.80 8.19 -28.36
N GLY A 1096 15.37 7.14 -27.76
CA GLY A 1096 16.80 7.12 -27.41
C GLY A 1096 17.15 8.01 -26.21
N PHE A 1097 16.14 8.68 -25.63
CA PHE A 1097 16.27 9.68 -24.56
C PHE A 1097 15.43 9.31 -23.32
N GLY A 1098 15.77 9.88 -22.16
CA GLY A 1098 14.98 9.76 -20.93
C GLY A 1098 15.27 8.46 -20.20
N GLY A 1099 14.37 7.47 -20.28
CA GLY A 1099 14.53 6.18 -19.58
C GLY A 1099 15.84 5.44 -19.93
N ALA A 1100 16.34 5.63 -21.16
CA ALA A 1100 17.65 5.13 -21.59
C ALA A 1100 18.81 5.68 -20.75
N SER A 1101 18.84 6.99 -20.43
CA SER A 1101 19.91 7.58 -19.61
C SER A 1101 20.03 6.93 -18.23
N TYR A 1102 18.89 6.56 -17.62
CA TYR A 1102 18.86 5.90 -16.33
C TYR A 1102 19.42 4.46 -16.40
N ALA A 1103 19.05 3.69 -17.43
CA ALA A 1103 19.62 2.36 -17.66
C ALA A 1103 21.12 2.41 -17.97
N MET A 1104 21.54 3.37 -18.80
CA MET A 1104 22.95 3.62 -19.12
C MET A 1104 23.75 3.95 -17.86
N ALA A 1105 23.24 4.83 -17.00
CA ALA A 1105 23.88 5.18 -15.75
C ALA A 1105 24.06 3.96 -14.83
N ILE A 1106 23.04 3.10 -14.69
CA ILE A 1106 23.14 1.84 -13.93
C ILE A 1106 24.27 0.97 -14.47
N THR A 1107 24.33 0.74 -15.79
CA THR A 1107 25.39 -0.08 -16.39
C THR A 1107 26.77 0.55 -16.24
N CYS A 1108 26.91 1.86 -16.41
CA CYS A 1108 28.18 2.55 -16.19
C CYS A 1108 28.68 2.38 -14.74
N LEU A 1109 27.79 2.49 -13.74
CA LEU A 1109 28.14 2.26 -12.33
C LEU A 1109 28.59 0.82 -12.06
N VAL A 1110 28.01 -0.16 -12.77
CA VAL A 1110 28.39 -1.60 -12.68
C VAL A 1110 29.72 -1.89 -13.39
N LEU A 1111 30.05 -1.12 -14.43
CA LEU A 1111 31.30 -1.25 -15.20
C LEU A 1111 32.48 -0.51 -14.57
N GLN A 1112 32.25 0.43 -13.64
CA GLN A 1112 33.30 1.19 -12.95
C GLN A 1112 33.74 0.48 -11.66
N PRO A 1113 34.83 -0.32 -11.65
CA PRO A 1113 35.29 -1.01 -10.45
C PRO A 1113 36.18 -0.05 -9.66
N GLY A 1114 35.66 0.55 -8.58
CA GLY A 1114 36.41 1.14 -7.47
C GLY A 1114 37.46 2.25 -7.75
N GLN A 1115 37.68 2.70 -8.99
CA GLN A 1115 38.65 3.77 -9.27
C GLN A 1115 38.10 5.15 -8.88
N LYS A 1116 38.83 5.83 -7.97
CA LYS A 1116 38.65 7.24 -7.62
C LYS A 1116 38.77 8.09 -8.90
N LEU A 1117 37.71 8.80 -9.27
CA LEU A 1117 37.81 9.91 -10.22
C LEU A 1117 38.64 11.01 -9.55
N THR A 1118 39.88 11.21 -9.98
CA THR A 1118 40.57 12.48 -9.77
C THR A 1118 39.87 13.51 -10.65
N ALA A 1119 38.91 14.24 -10.08
CA ALA A 1119 38.41 15.45 -10.70
C ALA A 1119 39.54 16.49 -10.66
N THR A 1120 40.26 16.66 -11.77
CA THR A 1120 41.03 17.88 -12.00
C THR A 1120 40.04 19.01 -12.24
N PRO A 1121 40.00 20.06 -11.41
CA PRO A 1121 39.21 21.24 -11.71
C PRO A 1121 39.87 21.95 -12.90
N ASN A 1122 39.18 22.01 -14.04
CA ASN A 1122 39.54 22.99 -15.06
C ASN A 1122 39.05 24.35 -14.56
N THR A 1123 39.95 25.10 -13.93
CA THR A 1123 39.80 26.55 -13.75
C THR A 1123 40.08 27.22 -15.09
N ASP A 1124 39.05 27.40 -15.92
CA ASP A 1124 39.06 28.46 -16.92
C ASP A 1124 38.65 29.75 -16.21
N SER A 1125 39.64 30.57 -15.88
CA SER A 1125 39.45 31.90 -15.32
C SER A 1125 39.00 32.85 -16.44
N SER A 1126 37.69 33.00 -16.63
CA SER A 1126 37.14 34.19 -17.27
C SER A 1126 36.83 35.22 -16.20
N THR A 1127 37.59 36.31 -16.20
CA THR A 1127 37.35 37.55 -15.46
C THR A 1127 35.92 38.02 -15.69
N LEU A 1128 35.13 38.10 -14.62
CA LEU A 1128 33.83 38.77 -14.60
C LEU A 1128 33.94 39.97 -13.68
N ASP A 1129 33.54 41.11 -14.25
CA ASP A 1129 33.48 42.42 -13.64
C ASP A 1129 32.58 42.44 -12.39
N GLU A 1130 32.96 43.28 -11.44
CA GLU A 1130 32.22 43.58 -10.21
C GLU A 1130 30.91 44.31 -10.54
N GLU A 1131 29.75 43.68 -10.36
CA GLU A 1131 28.48 44.40 -10.20
C GLU A 1131 27.57 43.75 -9.14
N ASP A 1132 27.29 44.57 -8.12
CA ASP A 1132 26.15 44.68 -7.19
C ASP A 1132 25.62 43.47 -6.39
N GLU A 1133 25.81 43.59 -5.08
CA GLU A 1133 25.18 42.81 -4.02
C GLU A 1133 23.65 42.96 -4.00
N SER A 1134 22.95 41.86 -4.27
CA SER A 1134 21.58 41.63 -3.80
C SER A 1134 21.46 40.24 -3.15
N PRO A 1135 21.31 40.13 -1.82
CA PRO A 1135 21.32 38.84 -1.14
C PRO A 1135 19.89 38.27 -1.06
N CYS A 1136 19.69 37.05 -1.60
CA CYS A 1136 18.70 36.01 -1.18
C CYS A 1136 18.04 35.20 -2.32
N ARG A 1137 18.40 35.35 -3.61
CA ARG A 1137 17.88 34.45 -4.67
C ARG A 1137 18.93 33.67 -5.47
N ALA A 1138 20.13 34.20 -5.66
CA ALA A 1138 21.17 33.53 -6.45
C ALA A 1138 21.71 32.23 -5.79
N CYS A 1139 21.75 32.18 -4.46
CA CYS A 1139 22.30 31.03 -3.72
C CYS A 1139 21.43 29.76 -3.83
N ASP A 1140 20.10 29.91 -3.88
CA ASP A 1140 19.20 28.75 -3.97
C ASP A 1140 19.25 28.08 -5.36
N GLU A 1141 19.43 28.85 -6.43
CA GLU A 1141 19.53 28.31 -7.78
C GLU A 1141 20.80 27.48 -8.01
N GLU A 1142 21.94 27.89 -7.44
CA GLU A 1142 23.18 27.11 -7.48
C GLU A 1142 23.04 25.80 -6.68
N THR A 1143 22.40 25.82 -5.51
CA THR A 1143 22.22 24.60 -4.69
C THR A 1143 21.32 23.56 -5.36
N LEU A 1144 20.26 23.99 -6.05
CA LEU A 1144 19.38 23.12 -6.84
C LEU A 1144 20.14 22.51 -8.03
N SER A 1145 20.98 23.29 -8.71
CA SER A 1145 21.84 22.81 -9.80
C SER A 1145 22.88 21.78 -9.32
N MET A 1146 23.40 21.95 -8.10
CA MET A 1146 24.32 21.01 -7.46
C MET A 1146 23.64 19.70 -6.99
N GLY A 1147 22.31 19.63 -6.99
CA GLY A 1147 21.55 18.46 -6.58
C GLY A 1147 21.50 18.25 -5.06
N ASP A 1148 21.72 19.32 -4.29
CA ASP A 1148 21.75 19.31 -2.82
C ASP A 1148 20.33 19.45 -2.24
N TYR A 1149 19.41 18.61 -2.74
CA TYR A 1149 18.02 18.55 -2.26
C TYR A 1149 17.98 18.00 -0.83
N ARG A 1150 17.08 18.51 0.02
CA ARG A 1150 16.96 18.11 1.43
C ARG A 1150 16.88 16.59 1.64
N ASP A 1151 16.06 15.92 0.83
CA ASP A 1151 15.88 14.48 0.91
C ASP A 1151 17.12 13.70 0.44
N ILE A 1152 17.88 14.23 -0.52
CA ILE A 1152 19.14 13.65 -1.00
C ILE A 1152 20.26 13.87 0.02
N LEU A 1153 20.33 15.04 0.67
CA LEU A 1153 21.24 15.29 1.78
C LEU A 1153 20.95 14.36 2.97
N SER A 1154 19.68 14.05 3.22
CA SER A 1154 19.30 13.06 4.24
C SER A 1154 19.72 11.64 3.85
N LEU A 1155 19.58 11.28 2.57
CA LEU A 1155 20.03 9.99 2.02
C LEU A 1155 21.54 9.80 2.21
N ILE A 1156 22.37 10.76 1.78
CA ILE A 1156 23.84 10.60 1.81
C ILE A 1156 24.38 10.44 3.24
N ARG A 1157 23.73 11.04 4.25
CA ARG A 1157 24.14 10.87 5.66
C ARG A 1157 23.91 9.44 6.16
N VAL A 1158 22.81 8.81 5.75
CA VAL A 1158 22.46 7.44 6.16
C VAL A 1158 23.31 6.39 5.44
N LEU A 1159 23.75 6.68 4.21
CA LEU A 1159 24.59 5.77 3.43
C LEU A 1159 26.05 5.81 3.89
N SER A 1160 26.67 4.65 4.12
CA SER A 1160 28.07 4.53 4.56
C SER A 1160 29.06 5.26 3.62
N HIS A 1161 28.79 5.23 2.31
CA HIS A 1161 29.58 5.92 1.28
C HIS A 1161 28.77 7.02 0.55
N GLY A 1162 27.83 7.67 1.25
CA GLY A 1162 26.85 8.56 0.63
C GLY A 1162 27.43 9.70 -0.23
N PRO A 1163 28.32 10.56 0.28
CA PRO A 1163 28.89 11.67 -0.50
C PRO A 1163 29.68 11.20 -1.71
N GLN A 1164 30.51 10.16 -1.55
CA GLN A 1164 31.27 9.56 -2.65
C GLN A 1164 30.33 8.95 -3.70
N SER A 1165 29.26 8.28 -3.25
CA SER A 1165 28.25 7.69 -4.15
C SER A 1165 27.51 8.77 -4.93
N LYS A 1166 27.18 9.91 -4.31
CA LYS A 1166 26.58 11.06 -4.99
C LYS A 1166 27.53 11.64 -6.04
N ALA A 1167 28.80 11.87 -5.67
CA ALA A 1167 29.79 12.45 -6.59
C ALA A 1167 30.02 11.56 -7.83
N ASP A 1168 30.16 10.25 -7.64
CA ASP A 1168 30.28 9.30 -8.74
C ASP A 1168 29.05 9.32 -9.66
N VAL A 1169 27.85 9.32 -9.06
CA VAL A 1169 26.59 9.35 -9.81
C VAL A 1169 26.43 10.66 -10.58
N ASP A 1170 26.79 11.80 -9.98
CA ASP A 1170 26.77 13.11 -10.65
C ASP A 1170 27.70 13.11 -11.88
N GLY A 1171 28.90 12.52 -11.75
CA GLY A 1171 29.83 12.35 -12.87
C GLY A 1171 29.28 11.45 -14.00
N ILE A 1172 28.62 10.35 -13.65
CA ILE A 1172 28.01 9.44 -14.64
C ILE A 1172 26.79 10.08 -15.32
N ILE A 1173 25.95 10.82 -14.58
CA ILE A 1173 24.80 11.54 -15.14
C ILE A 1173 25.29 12.57 -16.17
N GLN A 1174 26.37 13.29 -15.87
CA GLN A 1174 26.98 14.23 -16.81
C GLN A 1174 27.45 13.54 -18.09
N GLN A 1175 28.08 12.36 -17.97
CA GLN A 1175 28.53 11.57 -19.13
C GLN A 1175 27.37 10.96 -19.93
N CYS A 1176 26.18 10.80 -19.33
CA CYS A 1176 24.99 10.29 -19.99
C CYS A 1176 24.08 11.40 -20.56
N ALA A 1177 24.46 12.68 -20.42
CA ALA A 1177 23.61 13.84 -20.74
C ALA A 1177 23.04 13.82 -22.17
N GLY A 1178 23.78 13.25 -23.15
CA GLY A 1178 23.30 13.14 -24.53
C GLY A 1178 22.10 12.20 -24.72
N ALA A 1179 21.84 11.28 -23.78
CA ALA A 1179 20.64 10.45 -23.71
C ALA A 1179 19.62 10.93 -22.66
N GLY A 1180 19.91 12.01 -21.93
CA GLY A 1180 19.07 12.55 -20.86
C GLY A 1180 19.87 12.98 -19.64
N HIS A 1181 19.52 14.14 -19.07
CA HIS A 1181 20.18 14.69 -17.90
C HIS A 1181 19.21 14.79 -16.71
N LEU A 1182 19.31 13.82 -15.80
CA LEU A 1182 18.33 13.63 -14.73
C LEU A 1182 18.25 14.81 -13.75
N LYS A 1183 19.37 15.48 -13.47
CA LYS A 1183 19.39 16.66 -12.59
C LYS A 1183 18.72 17.87 -13.22
N GLU A 1184 18.91 18.07 -14.53
CA GLU A 1184 18.23 19.13 -15.29
C GLU A 1184 16.72 18.87 -15.33
N ASP A 1185 16.31 17.61 -15.49
CA ASP A 1185 14.89 17.21 -15.41
C ASP A 1185 14.28 17.61 -14.06
N ILE A 1186 14.94 17.32 -12.94
CA ILE A 1186 14.45 17.70 -11.60
C ILE A 1186 14.37 19.22 -11.47
N CYS A 1187 15.40 19.94 -11.90
CA CYS A 1187 15.42 21.40 -11.87
C CYS A 1187 14.30 22.00 -12.74
N TYR A 1188 14.05 21.44 -13.92
CA TYR A 1188 12.99 21.87 -14.83
C TYR A 1188 11.62 21.74 -14.17
N TYR A 1189 11.28 20.56 -13.64
CA TYR A 1189 9.97 20.36 -12.99
C TYR A 1189 9.80 21.23 -11.74
N THR A 1190 10.87 21.49 -10.99
CA THR A 1190 10.85 22.41 -9.84
C THR A 1190 10.52 23.84 -10.29
N LYS A 1191 11.18 24.33 -11.35
CA LYS A 1191 10.92 25.66 -11.92
C LYS A 1191 9.50 25.79 -12.48
N GLU A 1192 9.01 24.79 -13.21
CA GLU A 1192 7.65 24.80 -13.75
C GLU A 1192 6.58 24.76 -12.64
N LEU A 1193 6.83 24.01 -11.56
CA LEU A 1193 5.93 23.97 -10.41
C LEU A 1193 5.78 25.33 -9.71
N ASN A 1194 6.86 26.13 -9.69
CA ASN A 1194 6.89 27.46 -9.09
C ASN A 1194 6.23 28.54 -9.96
N LYS A 1195 6.10 28.32 -11.27
CA LYS A 1195 5.42 29.25 -12.21
C LYS A 1195 3.89 29.13 -12.20
N LEU A 1196 3.33 27.99 -11.80
CA LEU A 1196 1.90 27.70 -11.91
C LEU A 1196 1.06 28.35 -10.80
N PRO A 1197 -0.03 29.09 -11.13
CA PRO A 1197 -0.97 29.60 -10.15
C PRO A 1197 -1.74 28.46 -9.45
N ASN A 1198 -2.18 28.70 -8.21
CA ASN A 1198 -2.90 27.70 -7.38
C ASN A 1198 -4.27 27.26 -7.94
N THR A 1199 -4.71 27.75 -9.11
CA THR A 1199 -6.05 27.48 -9.69
C THR A 1199 -6.08 26.34 -10.71
N LYS A 1200 -4.93 25.77 -11.12
CA LYS A 1200 -4.82 24.66 -12.09
C LYS A 1200 -4.33 23.37 -11.43
N ASP A 1201 -5.19 22.70 -10.66
CA ASP A 1201 -4.82 21.55 -9.83
C ASP A 1201 -4.30 20.33 -10.62
N GLU A 1202 -4.83 20.06 -11.83
CA GLU A 1202 -4.46 18.88 -12.61
C GLU A 1202 -3.04 18.98 -13.21
N ASP A 1203 -2.70 20.13 -13.81
CA ASP A 1203 -1.37 20.41 -14.38
C ASP A 1203 -0.29 20.39 -13.28
N ARG A 1204 -0.61 20.99 -12.11
CA ARG A 1204 0.28 21.00 -10.94
C ARG A 1204 0.57 19.59 -10.45
N SER A 1205 -0.46 18.75 -10.39
CA SER A 1205 -0.31 17.35 -9.96
C SER A 1205 0.56 16.55 -10.93
N TYR A 1206 0.45 16.80 -12.24
CA TYR A 1206 1.27 16.11 -13.24
C TYR A 1206 2.75 16.49 -13.15
N ILE A 1207 3.06 17.78 -13.06
CA ILE A 1207 4.45 18.27 -12.96
C ILE A 1207 5.11 17.78 -11.66
N MET A 1208 4.38 17.83 -10.55
CA MET A 1208 4.87 17.31 -9.27
C MET A 1208 5.17 15.80 -9.35
N ASP A 1209 4.29 15.02 -9.97
CA ASP A 1209 4.47 13.58 -10.17
C ASP A 1209 5.72 13.26 -11.01
N MET A 1210 5.92 13.98 -12.12
CA MET A 1210 7.08 13.79 -12.99
C MET A 1210 8.40 14.20 -12.31
N GLY A 1211 8.39 15.30 -11.57
CA GLY A 1211 9.56 15.73 -10.81
C GLY A 1211 9.93 14.74 -9.70
N VAL A 1212 8.95 14.24 -8.92
CA VAL A 1212 9.21 13.23 -7.88
C VAL A 1212 9.74 11.93 -8.50
N LYS A 1213 9.28 11.53 -9.69
CA LYS A 1213 9.82 10.37 -10.42
C LYS A 1213 11.26 10.57 -10.85
N ALA A 1214 11.64 11.77 -11.30
CA ALA A 1214 13.02 12.10 -11.63
C ALA A 1214 13.91 12.06 -10.37
N LEU A 1215 13.46 12.67 -9.27
CA LEU A 1215 14.15 12.66 -7.98
C LEU A 1215 14.32 11.22 -7.43
N ARG A 1216 13.31 10.37 -7.61
CA ARG A 1216 13.36 8.95 -7.22
C ARG A 1216 14.39 8.16 -8.00
N ARG A 1217 14.55 8.41 -9.31
CA ARG A 1217 15.64 7.79 -10.09
C ARG A 1217 17.01 8.22 -9.57
N TYR A 1218 17.16 9.49 -9.24
CA TYR A 1218 18.42 10.02 -8.71
C TYR A 1218 18.74 9.38 -7.35
N PHE A 1219 17.74 9.29 -6.47
CA PHE A 1219 17.80 8.56 -5.21
C PHE A 1219 18.29 7.10 -5.42
N TYR A 1220 17.71 6.37 -6.37
CA TYR A 1220 18.11 4.98 -6.63
C TYR A 1220 19.53 4.87 -7.18
N LEU A 1221 20.00 5.77 -8.06
CA LEU A 1221 21.38 5.73 -8.54
C LEU A 1221 22.40 5.89 -7.40
N ILE A 1222 22.19 6.88 -6.53
CA ILE A 1222 23.07 7.14 -5.36
C ILE A 1222 23.06 5.92 -4.44
N THR A 1223 21.87 5.42 -4.15
CA THR A 1223 21.68 4.27 -3.26
C THR A 1223 22.30 3.00 -3.84
N PHE A 1224 22.16 2.80 -5.16
CA PHE A 1224 22.75 1.68 -5.88
C PHE A 1224 24.28 1.74 -5.90
N ARG A 1225 24.87 2.91 -6.11
CA ARG A 1225 26.31 3.08 -6.01
C ARG A 1225 26.83 2.79 -4.61
N SER A 1226 26.12 3.23 -3.57
CA SER A 1226 26.47 2.86 -2.19
C SER A 1226 26.31 1.36 -1.93
N TYR A 1227 25.33 0.70 -2.53
CA TYR A 1227 25.16 -0.75 -2.45
C TYR A 1227 26.36 -1.48 -3.07
N LEU A 1228 26.83 -1.05 -4.25
CA LEU A 1228 28.02 -1.62 -4.91
C LEU A 1228 29.31 -1.45 -4.10
N TYR A 1229 29.38 -0.45 -3.22
CA TYR A 1229 30.48 -0.30 -2.27
C TYR A 1229 30.37 -1.24 -1.06
N CYS A 1230 29.16 -1.60 -0.65
CA CYS A 1230 28.93 -2.35 0.59
C CYS A 1230 28.88 -3.87 0.39
N THR A 1231 28.39 -4.34 -0.76
CA THR A 1231 28.17 -5.76 -1.03
C THR A 1231 28.23 -6.03 -2.53
N SER A 1232 28.34 -7.30 -2.92
CA SER A 1232 28.34 -7.69 -4.32
C SER A 1232 26.99 -8.24 -4.79
N PRO A 1233 26.64 -8.10 -6.08
CA PRO A 1233 25.46 -8.74 -6.69
C PRO A 1233 25.37 -10.27 -6.55
N LYS A 1234 26.48 -10.92 -6.18
CA LYS A 1234 26.53 -12.37 -5.92
C LYS A 1234 26.06 -12.72 -4.51
N GLU A 1235 26.15 -11.80 -3.56
CA GLU A 1235 25.78 -12.00 -2.16
C GLU A 1235 24.32 -11.64 -1.89
N MET A 1236 23.88 -10.47 -2.37
CA MET A 1236 22.55 -9.95 -2.08
C MET A 1236 22.03 -9.12 -3.25
N LYS A 1237 20.76 -9.27 -3.62
CA LYS A 1237 20.12 -8.41 -4.64
C LYS A 1237 19.93 -7.00 -4.12
N PHE A 1238 19.95 -5.99 -5.00
CA PHE A 1238 19.71 -4.60 -4.61
C PHE A 1238 18.32 -4.41 -3.99
N LEU A 1239 17.29 -5.08 -4.53
CA LEU A 1239 15.93 -5.05 -3.96
C LEU A 1239 15.89 -5.57 -2.51
N ASP A 1240 16.58 -6.68 -2.24
CA ASP A 1240 16.59 -7.28 -0.90
C ASP A 1240 17.41 -6.42 0.06
N TRP A 1241 18.50 -5.83 -0.42
CA TRP A 1241 19.30 -4.86 0.33
C TRP A 1241 18.48 -3.62 0.71
N MET A 1242 17.70 -3.06 -0.23
CA MET A 1242 16.75 -1.98 0.06
C MET A 1242 15.67 -2.38 1.07
N ARG A 1243 15.14 -3.60 0.98
CA ARG A 1243 14.13 -4.12 1.92
C ARG A 1243 14.66 -4.33 3.33
N SER A 1244 15.93 -4.70 3.46
CA SER A 1244 16.61 -4.77 4.75
C SER A 1244 16.83 -3.40 5.40
N ARG A 1245 16.59 -2.30 4.64
CA ARG A 1245 16.82 -0.92 5.06
C ARG A 1245 15.55 -0.07 5.04
N PRO A 1246 14.64 -0.24 6.03
CA PRO A 1246 13.35 0.43 6.07
C PRO A 1246 13.43 1.97 6.06
N GLU A 1247 14.48 2.57 6.61
CA GLU A 1247 14.73 4.02 6.58
C GLU A 1247 14.97 4.54 5.15
N LEU A 1248 15.66 3.78 4.29
CA LEU A 1248 15.80 4.13 2.87
C LEU A 1248 14.45 4.04 2.15
N GLY A 1249 13.65 3.03 2.51
CA GLY A 1249 12.26 2.94 2.08
C GLY A 1249 11.46 4.17 2.50
N HIS A 1250 11.52 4.58 3.75
CA HIS A 1250 10.81 5.75 4.27
C HIS A 1250 11.22 7.04 3.55
N LEU A 1251 12.53 7.26 3.35
CA LEU A 1251 13.02 8.42 2.59
C LEU A 1251 12.51 8.40 1.14
N CYS A 1252 12.56 7.26 0.46
CA CYS A 1252 12.10 7.12 -0.94
C CYS A 1252 10.59 7.36 -1.12
N HIS A 1253 9.77 6.96 -0.15
CA HIS A 1253 8.32 7.16 -0.19
C HIS A 1253 7.90 8.60 0.12
N ASN A 1254 8.71 9.34 0.86
CA ASN A 1254 8.42 10.71 1.29
C ASN A 1254 9.15 11.78 0.47
N LEU A 1255 9.78 11.40 -0.65
CA LEU A 1255 10.45 12.33 -1.55
C LEU A 1255 9.52 13.47 -1.97
N ARG A 1256 9.99 14.70 -1.80
CA ARG A 1256 9.27 15.92 -2.22
C ARG A 1256 10.17 16.81 -3.05
N ILE A 1257 9.54 17.55 -3.95
CA ILE A 1257 10.15 18.72 -4.56
C ILE A 1257 9.65 19.90 -3.73
N ASP A 1258 10.57 20.51 -2.98
CA ASP A 1258 10.29 21.68 -2.16
C ASP A 1258 9.98 22.90 -3.06
N LYS A 1259 9.20 23.84 -2.54
CA LYS A 1259 8.86 25.10 -3.22
C LYS A 1259 9.97 26.11 -3.06
#